data_AF-A0A9W7C4P7-F1
#
_entry.id   AF-A0A9W7C4P7-F1
#
_cell.length_a   1.000
_cell.length_b   1.000
_cell.length_c   1.000
_cell.angle_alpha   90.00
_cell.angle_beta   90.00
_cell.angle_gamma   90.00
#
_symmetry.space_group_name_H-M   'P 1'
#
loop_
_entity.id
_entity.type
_entity.pdbx_description
1 polymer ?
#
loop_
_entity_poly.entity_id
_entity_poly.type
_entity_poly.pdbx_seq_one_letter_code
_entity_poly.pdbx_strand_id
1 'polypeptide(L)'
;MNKEILALQDLVGIFRGPAHFFKVAETSNLSPSHSSKYSSSLSRIYFHALAQRISRRSPNHPTKLSLLVFLIKHLKLMPSQMSNSAIPPYTPNLNLNFDALFPLYLCITFFGLFCMFAGLRCMIDGSDDLIAHSPDGSLSTFSWVWGFLSGFCRVNPASACMLSTCLISLSLWSKHRAMSMSSGASSRDLKAMVHKSKSTTSIEIPTGIDSSMGSGKAQNRSSASSSNLPQIAEPKHKNEWMPQKSRAFRDQWYYSLPKVCFLNALVVTSIVLLYGMLCSIFPAWHWHFSAIFFYNVPKMNNVVKATEGICPSYGGDMCLSNDAWLILSNGLLSKYKRDDVEAVANGVNVAQNGGLIINIMARDTIDAVPALIKNIDSLSPFFKGKLAVVLYENDSIDGTREAFKAWQATATGYKVDLMTCEDQGDVDCKLKQVHRYDQQGEFLSAVGRMADYRNLVQAYITKNYNPKEYSHMMVTDIDLAISLAPLGLMHALGTIGEHAPVAARGLMMIPGAMGTLYSPYDYSAFRPVVNDDNRYLRSWHDWFCELAPAGSRWRNNCDVMSPFNMLHVLAMDTEYVSAPYPVVSAFHGATLYPFKQIVETSPLYDDGDDGQRCEHIGFNMALTDETRWEKNADTANYATQMYISPKWTLHLDPTRPGGPTGWRFFSLVMTQGVNSQCLVMFSIVCFWNFVISAGAALTILGMLRLWEKCIRTSLFKKWAVVAGVNVADVIPGGLGGTVRKNTADDEGILLLALAASNDCDSDDDEEMGIPLRRDAGAKNL
;
A
#
# COMPACT_ATOMS: atom_id res chain seq x y z
N MET A 1 11.24 16.40 22.61
CA MET A 1 12.09 15.18 22.54
C MET A 1 11.98 14.28 23.77
N ASN A 2 12.76 14.42 24.85
CA ASN A 2 12.77 13.41 25.94
C ASN A 2 11.39 13.13 26.57
N LYS A 3 10.51 14.13 26.71
CA LYS A 3 9.14 13.96 27.24
C LYS A 3 8.16 13.27 26.29
N GLU A 4 8.34 13.41 24.98
CA GLU A 4 7.46 12.77 23.98
C GLU A 4 7.90 11.33 23.69
N ILE A 5 9.20 11.05 23.77
CA ILE A 5 9.75 9.69 23.74
C ILE A 5 9.29 8.91 24.97
N LEU A 6 9.24 9.53 26.16
CA LEU A 6 8.68 8.93 27.38
C LEU A 6 7.20 8.56 27.23
N ALA A 7 6.39 9.38 26.54
CA ALA A 7 4.98 9.07 26.31
C ALA A 7 4.77 7.85 25.39
N LEU A 8 5.66 7.63 24.42
CA LEU A 8 5.70 6.41 23.61
C LEU A 8 6.18 5.19 24.42
N GLN A 9 7.09 5.37 25.37
CA GLN A 9 7.58 4.30 26.25
C GLN A 9 6.47 3.75 27.17
N ASP A 10 5.61 4.61 27.71
CA ASP A 10 4.48 4.19 28.56
C ASP A 10 3.43 3.39 27.77
N LEU A 11 3.23 3.70 26.48
CA LEU A 11 2.31 2.97 25.61
C LEU A 11 2.81 1.56 25.27
N VAL A 12 4.14 1.37 25.22
CA VAL A 12 4.79 0.08 24.87
C VAL A 12 5.03 -0.79 26.11
N GLY A 13 5.12 -0.23 27.31
CA GLY A 13 5.20 -0.99 28.57
C GLY A 13 4.08 -2.03 28.74
N ILE A 14 2.93 -1.82 28.09
CA ILE A 14 1.79 -2.75 28.01
C ILE A 14 2.18 -4.10 27.35
N PHE A 15 3.17 -4.12 26.46
CA PHE A 15 3.60 -5.33 25.75
C PHE A 15 4.71 -6.13 26.47
N ARG A 16 5.25 -5.64 27.60
CA ARG A 16 6.24 -6.42 28.40
C ARG A 16 5.59 -7.48 29.29
N GLY A 17 4.30 -7.35 29.59
CA GLY A 17 3.54 -8.27 30.46
C GLY A 17 3.43 -9.75 30.00
N PRO A 18 3.33 -10.09 28.69
CA PRO A 18 3.11 -11.48 28.27
C PRO A 18 4.36 -12.36 28.29
N ALA A 19 5.57 -11.79 28.33
CA ALA A 19 6.82 -12.56 28.27
C ALA A 19 7.05 -13.45 29.51
N HIS A 20 6.41 -13.13 30.63
CA HIS A 20 6.49 -13.93 31.86
C HIS A 20 5.56 -15.16 31.86
N PHE A 21 4.57 -15.21 30.96
CA PHE A 21 3.61 -16.33 30.88
C PHE A 21 4.12 -17.50 30.04
N PHE A 22 4.98 -17.25 29.04
CA PHE A 22 5.54 -18.30 28.20
C PHE A 22 6.74 -19.04 28.85
N LYS A 23 7.46 -18.39 29.76
CA LYS A 23 8.63 -18.98 30.45
C LYS A 23 8.26 -20.05 31.49
N VAL A 24 6.98 -20.18 31.86
CA VAL A 24 6.48 -21.18 32.83
C VAL A 24 5.99 -22.47 32.13
N ALA A 25 5.79 -22.44 30.81
CA ALA A 25 5.36 -23.62 30.04
C ALA A 25 6.52 -24.53 29.59
N GLU A 26 7.76 -24.04 29.60
CA GLU A 26 8.95 -24.79 29.14
C GLU A 26 9.58 -25.70 30.20
N THR A 27 9.16 -25.63 31.47
CA THR A 27 9.73 -26.46 32.55
C THR A 27 9.02 -27.79 32.78
N SER A 28 8.05 -28.19 31.96
CA SER A 28 7.43 -29.53 32.06
C SER A 28 8.07 -30.51 31.07
N ASN A 29 8.95 -31.37 31.59
CA ASN A 29 9.50 -32.55 30.91
C ASN A 29 8.39 -33.55 30.50
N LEU A 30 7.77 -33.32 29.33
CA LEU A 30 6.88 -34.30 28.72
C LEU A 30 7.30 -34.61 27.27
N SER A 31 7.48 -35.91 27.03
CA SER A 31 7.98 -36.53 25.79
C SER A 31 7.13 -36.19 24.54
N PRO A 32 7.75 -35.86 23.40
CA PRO A 32 7.04 -35.56 22.16
C PRO A 32 6.84 -36.83 21.32
N SER A 33 5.73 -37.55 21.52
CA SER A 33 5.41 -38.71 20.65
C SER A 33 3.96 -38.86 20.20
N HIS A 34 3.04 -37.92 20.47
CA HIS A 34 1.62 -38.13 20.13
C HIS A 34 0.81 -37.00 19.49
N SER A 35 1.38 -35.84 19.12
CA SER A 35 0.55 -34.73 18.60
C SER A 35 0.35 -34.69 17.06
N SER A 36 1.03 -35.52 16.26
CA SER A 36 0.98 -35.38 14.78
C SER A 36 -0.20 -36.05 14.07
N LYS A 37 -1.07 -36.80 14.77
CA LYS A 37 -2.11 -37.62 14.11
C LYS A 37 -3.51 -37.00 14.00
N TYR A 38 -3.77 -35.80 14.55
CA TYR A 38 -5.12 -35.21 14.53
C TYR A 38 -5.30 -33.97 13.64
N SER A 39 -4.25 -33.45 13.01
CA SER A 39 -4.35 -32.24 12.16
C SER A 39 -4.52 -32.50 10.65
N SER A 40 -4.35 -33.73 10.15
CA SER A 40 -4.24 -34.00 8.71
C SER A 40 -5.52 -34.49 8.00
N SER A 41 -6.62 -34.68 8.72
CA SER A 41 -7.80 -35.40 8.19
C SER A 41 -8.93 -34.51 7.66
N LEU A 42 -8.98 -33.24 8.07
CA LEU A 42 -10.04 -32.30 7.67
C LEU A 42 -9.67 -31.43 6.45
N SER A 43 -8.37 -31.19 6.20
CA SER A 43 -7.93 -30.41 5.03
C SER A 43 -7.96 -31.21 3.72
N ARG A 44 -7.71 -32.53 3.76
CA ARG A 44 -7.67 -33.36 2.53
C ARG A 44 -9.04 -33.55 1.86
N ILE A 45 -10.14 -33.53 2.62
CA ILE A 45 -11.49 -33.79 2.09
C ILE A 45 -12.08 -32.54 1.40
N TYR A 46 -11.73 -31.33 1.86
CA TYR A 46 -12.24 -30.09 1.28
C TYR A 46 -11.50 -29.70 -0.01
N PHE A 47 -10.19 -29.96 -0.11
CA PHE A 47 -9.38 -29.55 -1.25
C PHE A 47 -9.51 -30.47 -2.48
N HIS A 48 -9.80 -31.76 -2.28
CA HIS A 48 -9.98 -32.70 -3.39
C HIS A 48 -11.29 -32.45 -4.18
N ALA A 49 -12.32 -31.89 -3.54
CA ALA A 49 -13.59 -31.52 -4.16
C ALA A 49 -13.50 -30.19 -4.97
N LEU A 50 -12.58 -29.29 -4.60
CA LEU A 50 -12.38 -28.01 -5.28
C LEU A 50 -11.52 -28.17 -6.54
N ALA A 51 -10.46 -29.00 -6.47
CA ALA A 51 -9.58 -29.29 -7.61
C ALA A 51 -10.33 -30.02 -8.76
N GLN A 52 -11.24 -30.94 -8.43
CA GLN A 52 -12.06 -31.62 -9.45
C GLN A 52 -13.12 -30.72 -10.12
N ARG A 53 -13.51 -29.61 -9.49
CA ARG A 53 -14.48 -28.66 -10.05
C ARG A 53 -13.85 -27.64 -11.00
N ILE A 54 -12.56 -27.34 -10.80
CA ILE A 54 -11.81 -26.37 -11.62
C ILE A 54 -11.30 -27.02 -12.92
N SER A 55 -11.00 -28.32 -12.91
CA SER A 55 -10.51 -29.06 -14.09
C SER A 55 -11.54 -29.28 -15.22
N ARG A 56 -12.83 -28.92 -15.05
CA ARG A 56 -13.91 -29.19 -16.02
C ARG A 56 -14.41 -28.01 -16.84
N ARG A 57 -13.72 -26.86 -16.89
CA ARG A 57 -14.12 -25.75 -17.79
C ARG A 57 -13.06 -25.45 -18.83
N SER A 58 -13.48 -25.64 -20.08
CA SER A 58 -12.73 -25.60 -21.34
C SER A 58 -11.95 -24.28 -21.55
N PRO A 59 -10.77 -24.33 -22.19
CA PRO A 59 -9.99 -23.16 -22.54
C PRO A 59 -10.42 -22.70 -23.95
N ASN A 60 -11.05 -21.54 -24.08
CA ASN A 60 -11.04 -20.70 -25.30
C ASN A 60 -12.08 -19.56 -25.16
N HIS A 61 -11.66 -18.38 -24.69
CA HIS A 61 -11.97 -17.06 -25.29
C HIS A 61 -11.47 -15.90 -24.41
N PRO A 62 -10.99 -14.78 -24.99
CA PRO A 62 -10.43 -13.65 -24.25
C PRO A 62 -11.50 -12.61 -23.91
N THR A 63 -11.72 -12.36 -22.62
CA THR A 63 -12.62 -11.32 -22.11
C THR A 63 -11.85 -10.03 -21.83
N LYS A 64 -11.55 -9.25 -22.89
CA LYS A 64 -11.08 -7.86 -22.73
C LYS A 64 -12.13 -6.79 -23.06
N LEU A 65 -13.33 -7.18 -23.49
CA LEU A 65 -14.34 -6.21 -23.96
C LEU A 65 -15.63 -6.13 -23.12
N SER A 66 -15.87 -7.04 -22.16
CA SER A 66 -17.18 -7.07 -21.49
C SER A 66 -17.35 -6.04 -20.37
N LEU A 67 -16.28 -5.61 -19.69
CA LEU A 67 -16.40 -4.69 -18.55
C LEU A 67 -16.68 -3.24 -18.99
N LEU A 68 -16.06 -2.80 -20.09
CA LEU A 68 -16.28 -1.46 -20.64
C LEU A 68 -17.66 -1.34 -21.30
N VAL A 69 -18.11 -2.40 -21.99
CA VAL A 69 -19.46 -2.46 -22.57
C VAL A 69 -20.53 -2.53 -21.46
N PHE A 70 -20.25 -3.20 -20.33
CA PHE A 70 -21.17 -3.25 -19.19
C PHE A 70 -21.35 -1.87 -18.52
N LEU A 71 -20.27 -1.12 -18.35
CA LEU A 71 -20.31 0.26 -17.81
C LEU A 71 -21.03 1.24 -18.75
N ILE A 72 -20.81 1.14 -20.07
CA ILE A 72 -21.48 2.00 -21.07
C ILE A 72 -22.97 1.65 -21.20
N LYS A 73 -23.36 0.37 -21.04
CA LYS A 73 -24.77 -0.04 -21.07
C LYS A 73 -25.56 0.44 -19.85
N HIS A 74 -24.91 0.59 -18.70
CA HIS A 74 -25.57 1.14 -17.50
C HIS A 74 -25.63 2.68 -17.48
N LEU A 75 -24.70 3.37 -18.14
CA LEU A 75 -24.79 4.83 -18.30
C LEU A 75 -25.80 5.28 -19.38
N LYS A 76 -26.22 4.38 -20.29
CA LYS A 76 -27.24 4.66 -21.32
C LYS A 76 -28.70 4.41 -20.90
N LEU A 77 -28.96 3.99 -19.66
CA LEU A 77 -30.31 3.73 -19.15
C LEU A 77 -30.87 4.87 -18.28
N MET A 78 -30.73 6.12 -18.74
CA MET A 78 -31.59 7.22 -18.28
C MET A 78 -32.70 7.44 -19.31
N PRO A 79 -33.99 7.29 -18.97
CA PRO A 79 -35.07 7.45 -19.94
C PRO A 79 -35.31 8.93 -20.24
N SER A 80 -35.17 9.30 -21.51
CA SER A 80 -35.80 10.49 -22.08
C SER A 80 -37.27 10.17 -22.40
N GLN A 81 -38.19 10.47 -21.48
CA GLN A 81 -39.60 10.63 -21.81
C GLN A 81 -40.21 11.77 -20.99
N MET A 82 -40.34 12.95 -21.62
CA MET A 82 -41.37 13.92 -21.29
C MET A 82 -42.44 13.84 -22.37
N SER A 83 -43.63 13.36 -22.03
CA SER A 83 -44.85 13.74 -22.74
C SER A 83 -46.03 13.72 -21.77
N ASN A 84 -46.58 14.91 -21.53
CA ASN A 84 -47.94 15.25 -21.12
C ASN A 84 -48.72 14.21 -20.29
N SER A 85 -48.70 14.39 -18.97
CA SER A 85 -49.86 14.11 -18.12
C SER A 85 -49.73 14.90 -16.80
N ALA A 86 -50.89 15.23 -16.23
CA ALA A 86 -51.14 16.19 -15.16
C ALA A 86 -50.10 16.23 -14.03
N ILE A 87 -49.80 17.45 -13.57
CA ILE A 87 -48.95 17.74 -12.39
C ILE A 87 -49.49 16.96 -11.18
N PRO A 88 -48.79 15.90 -10.72
CA PRO A 88 -49.13 15.29 -9.45
C PRO A 88 -48.69 16.24 -8.34
N PRO A 89 -49.38 16.24 -7.17
CA PRO A 89 -48.98 17.07 -6.05
C PRO A 89 -47.54 16.75 -5.68
N TYR A 90 -46.70 17.79 -5.67
CA TYR A 90 -45.28 17.76 -5.36
C TYR A 90 -45.10 17.19 -3.94
N THR A 91 -44.91 15.89 -3.85
CA THR A 91 -44.46 15.23 -2.63
C THR A 91 -42.95 15.39 -2.66
N PRO A 92 -42.35 16.09 -1.68
CA PRO A 92 -40.91 16.29 -1.64
C PRO A 92 -40.24 14.94 -1.35
N ASN A 93 -39.95 14.18 -2.39
CA ASN A 93 -39.25 12.90 -2.32
C ASN A 93 -37.73 13.17 -2.24
N LEU A 94 -37.34 14.08 -1.35
CA LEU A 94 -35.98 14.64 -1.25
C LEU A 94 -34.94 13.63 -0.73
N ASN A 95 -35.37 12.56 -0.06
CA ASN A 95 -34.48 11.44 0.31
C ASN A 95 -33.83 10.78 -0.92
N LEU A 96 -34.44 10.84 -2.11
CA LEU A 96 -33.87 10.28 -3.34
C LEU A 96 -32.66 11.08 -3.86
N ASN A 97 -32.60 12.39 -3.61
CA ASN A 97 -31.51 13.23 -4.13
C ASN A 97 -30.21 13.04 -3.34
N PHE A 98 -30.29 12.94 -2.00
CA PHE A 98 -29.11 12.61 -1.20
C PHE A 98 -28.62 11.18 -1.47
N ASP A 99 -29.53 10.21 -1.58
CA ASP A 99 -29.20 8.83 -1.94
C ASP A 99 -28.55 8.73 -3.34
N ALA A 100 -28.94 9.60 -4.29
CA ALA A 100 -28.33 9.68 -5.61
C ALA A 100 -26.96 10.40 -5.64
N LEU A 101 -26.75 11.40 -4.76
CA LEU A 101 -25.53 12.19 -4.70
C LEU A 101 -24.46 11.59 -3.78
N PHE A 102 -24.83 10.70 -2.86
CA PHE A 102 -23.90 10.09 -1.91
C PHE A 102 -22.77 9.29 -2.58
N PRO A 103 -23.01 8.48 -3.64
CA PRO A 103 -21.93 7.86 -4.42
C PRO A 103 -20.98 8.87 -5.06
N LEU A 104 -21.50 9.99 -5.57
CA LEU A 104 -20.68 11.07 -6.15
C LEU A 104 -19.83 11.76 -5.08
N TYR A 105 -20.40 12.04 -3.90
CA TYR A 105 -19.68 12.57 -2.75
C TYR A 105 -18.54 11.64 -2.33
N LEU A 106 -18.78 10.33 -2.25
CA LEU A 106 -17.75 9.35 -1.98
C LEU A 106 -16.66 9.41 -3.05
N CYS A 107 -17.01 9.37 -4.34
CA CYS A 107 -16.04 9.45 -5.45
C CYS A 107 -15.18 10.72 -5.40
N ILE A 108 -15.77 11.90 -5.13
CA ILE A 108 -15.03 13.17 -5.01
C ILE A 108 -14.11 13.13 -3.79
N THR A 109 -14.58 12.61 -2.66
CA THR A 109 -13.77 12.46 -1.44
C THR A 109 -12.60 11.49 -1.68
N PHE A 110 -12.85 10.39 -2.39
CA PHE A 110 -11.84 9.42 -2.81
C PHE A 110 -10.76 10.06 -3.69
N PHE A 111 -11.17 10.77 -4.74
CA PHE A 111 -10.24 11.44 -5.65
C PHE A 111 -9.47 12.56 -4.95
N GLY A 112 -10.13 13.37 -4.13
CA GLY A 112 -9.50 14.45 -3.37
C GLY A 112 -8.45 13.96 -2.38
N LEU A 113 -8.75 12.90 -1.61
CA LEU A 113 -7.75 12.28 -0.72
C LEU A 113 -6.59 11.69 -1.50
N PHE A 114 -6.87 10.96 -2.59
CA PHE A 114 -5.82 10.41 -3.45
C PHE A 114 -4.89 11.50 -4.00
N CYS A 115 -5.43 12.59 -4.56
CA CYS A 115 -4.66 13.73 -5.03
C CYS A 115 -3.87 14.43 -3.93
N MET A 116 -4.43 14.56 -2.72
CA MET A 116 -3.75 15.15 -1.58
C MET A 116 -2.53 14.32 -1.15
N PHE A 117 -2.66 12.99 -1.08
CA PHE A 117 -1.55 12.12 -0.71
C PHE A 117 -0.49 11.99 -1.82
N ALA A 118 -0.92 11.92 -3.08
CA ALA A 118 0.00 11.98 -4.22
C ALA A 118 0.75 13.32 -4.26
N GLY A 119 0.05 14.43 -4.02
CA GLY A 119 0.64 15.78 -3.94
C GLY A 119 1.61 15.93 -2.77
N LEU A 120 1.26 15.43 -1.59
CA LEU A 120 2.16 15.41 -0.43
C LEU A 120 3.42 14.60 -0.74
N ARG A 121 3.28 13.47 -1.44
CA ARG A 121 4.44 12.67 -1.85
C ARG A 121 5.34 13.42 -2.84
N CYS A 122 4.76 14.05 -3.87
CA CYS A 122 5.51 14.88 -4.80
C CYS A 122 6.21 16.06 -4.09
N MET A 123 5.60 16.63 -3.05
CA MET A 123 6.22 17.68 -2.23
C MET A 123 7.40 17.15 -1.42
N ILE A 124 7.29 15.94 -0.86
CA ILE A 124 8.38 15.28 -0.13
C ILE A 124 9.57 15.03 -1.06
N ASP A 125 9.31 14.42 -2.22
CA ASP A 125 10.33 14.11 -3.24
C ASP A 125 10.96 15.38 -3.86
N GLY A 126 10.36 16.55 -3.66
CA GLY A 126 10.87 17.84 -4.15
C GLY A 126 11.49 18.73 -3.08
N SER A 127 11.57 18.29 -1.81
CA SER A 127 12.01 19.12 -0.68
C SER A 127 13.51 19.09 -0.37
N ASP A 128 14.29 18.33 -1.15
CA ASP A 128 15.72 18.05 -0.95
C ASP A 128 16.59 19.29 -0.69
N ASP A 129 16.25 20.44 -1.28
CA ASP A 129 17.07 21.65 -1.17
C ASP A 129 16.91 22.39 0.18
N LEU A 130 16.00 21.96 1.06
CA LEU A 130 15.65 22.67 2.30
C LEU A 130 16.11 22.01 3.60
N ILE A 131 16.57 20.74 3.56
CA ILE A 131 16.94 19.99 4.76
C ILE A 131 18.45 19.81 4.81
N ALA A 132 19.11 20.47 5.77
CA ALA A 132 20.52 20.24 6.05
C ALA A 132 20.70 18.87 6.73
N HIS A 133 21.43 17.95 6.10
CA HIS A 133 21.67 16.62 6.63
C HIS A 133 22.74 16.63 7.73
N SER A 134 22.55 15.80 8.76
CA SER A 134 23.58 15.64 9.79
C SER A 134 24.65 14.62 9.36
N PRO A 135 25.94 14.93 9.52
CA PRO A 135 27.02 14.01 9.14
C PRO A 135 27.08 12.73 9.99
N ASP A 136 26.45 12.71 11.16
CA ASP A 136 26.43 11.56 12.08
C ASP A 136 25.29 10.56 11.84
N GLY A 137 24.48 10.76 10.79
CA GLY A 137 23.34 9.91 10.50
C GLY A 137 22.12 10.19 11.38
N SER A 138 22.09 11.26 12.18
CA SER A 138 20.88 11.67 12.89
C SER A 138 19.76 12.05 11.91
N LEU A 139 18.53 11.75 12.30
CA LEU A 139 17.35 11.87 11.46
C LEU A 139 16.48 13.04 11.94
N SER A 140 15.94 13.81 11.00
CA SER A 140 14.98 14.85 11.35
C SER A 140 13.70 14.24 11.95
N THR A 141 12.97 15.01 12.76
CA THR A 141 11.67 14.58 13.30
C THR A 141 10.69 14.20 12.20
N PHE A 142 10.74 14.90 11.06
CA PHE A 142 9.91 14.59 9.90
C PHE A 142 10.20 13.20 9.35
N SER A 143 11.48 12.87 9.11
CA SER A 143 11.90 11.55 8.62
C SER A 143 11.49 10.42 9.56
N TRP A 144 11.60 10.64 10.88
CA TRP A 144 11.10 9.69 11.89
C TRP A 144 9.59 9.47 11.80
N VAL A 145 8.80 10.54 11.70
CA VAL A 145 7.34 10.45 11.58
C VAL A 145 6.95 9.74 10.27
N TRP A 146 7.60 10.08 9.17
CA TRP A 146 7.33 9.46 7.87
C TRP A 146 7.69 7.98 7.84
N GLY A 147 8.88 7.63 8.32
CA GLY A 147 9.30 6.24 8.47
C GLY A 147 8.34 5.47 9.37
N PHE A 148 7.76 6.12 10.41
CA PHE A 148 6.83 5.46 11.33
C PHE A 148 5.51 5.16 10.64
N LEU A 149 4.95 6.15 9.94
CA LEU A 149 3.72 5.96 9.20
C LEU A 149 3.87 4.92 8.07
N SER A 150 4.98 4.96 7.34
CA SER A 150 5.21 4.10 6.18
C SER A 150 5.68 2.69 6.57
N GLY A 151 6.64 2.60 7.49
CA GLY A 151 7.28 1.35 7.89
C GLY A 151 6.56 0.64 9.04
N PHE A 152 6.16 1.36 10.08
CA PHE A 152 5.55 0.77 11.28
C PHE A 152 4.07 0.49 11.09
N CYS A 153 3.31 1.46 10.59
CA CYS A 153 1.89 1.22 10.35
C CYS A 153 1.68 0.27 9.15
N ARG A 154 2.63 0.17 8.19
CA ARG A 154 2.45 -0.53 6.88
C ARG A 154 1.14 -0.19 6.19
N VAL A 155 0.55 0.92 6.59
CA VAL A 155 -0.75 1.37 6.17
C VAL A 155 -0.44 2.48 5.21
N ASN A 156 -0.90 2.34 3.97
CA ASN A 156 -1.14 3.51 3.18
C ASN A 156 -2.21 4.31 3.94
N PRO A 157 -1.85 5.41 4.63
CA PRO A 157 -2.80 6.17 5.43
C PRO A 157 -3.93 6.66 4.55
N ALA A 158 -3.65 6.90 3.26
CA ALA A 158 -4.67 7.18 2.27
C ALA A 158 -5.67 6.03 2.15
N SER A 159 -5.23 4.81 1.81
CA SER A 159 -6.16 3.67 1.64
C SER A 159 -6.91 3.32 2.91
N ALA A 160 -6.26 3.31 4.07
CA ALA A 160 -6.94 3.02 5.33
C ALA A 160 -7.92 4.15 5.70
N CYS A 161 -7.49 5.42 5.70
CA CYS A 161 -8.40 6.53 5.96
C CYS A 161 -9.54 6.58 4.95
N MET A 162 -9.29 6.29 3.67
CA MET A 162 -10.33 6.23 2.62
C MET A 162 -11.32 5.11 2.90
N LEU A 163 -10.87 3.87 3.12
CA LEU A 163 -11.74 2.73 3.42
C LEU A 163 -12.52 2.95 4.72
N SER A 164 -11.85 3.46 5.76
CA SER A 164 -12.47 3.84 7.02
C SER A 164 -13.54 4.90 6.81
N THR A 165 -13.21 6.01 6.16
CA THR A 165 -14.15 7.10 5.87
C THR A 165 -15.36 6.60 5.10
N CYS A 166 -15.17 5.72 4.11
CA CYS A 166 -16.27 5.20 3.29
C CYS A 166 -17.17 4.26 4.08
N LEU A 167 -16.59 3.32 4.82
CA LEU A 167 -17.37 2.38 5.63
C LEU A 167 -18.10 3.09 6.79
N ILE A 168 -17.48 4.10 7.39
CA ILE A 168 -18.11 4.94 8.42
C ILE A 168 -19.23 5.78 7.80
N SER A 169 -18.98 6.42 6.66
CA SER A 169 -19.99 7.22 5.95
C SER A 169 -21.18 6.35 5.53
N LEU A 170 -20.93 5.14 5.00
CA LEU A 170 -21.96 4.15 4.67
C LEU A 170 -22.73 3.69 5.92
N SER A 171 -22.05 3.49 7.04
CA SER A 171 -22.68 3.12 8.32
C SER A 171 -23.59 4.24 8.85
N LEU A 172 -23.10 5.50 8.81
CA LEU A 172 -23.87 6.67 9.20
C LEU A 172 -25.06 6.92 8.27
N TRP A 173 -24.88 6.74 6.96
CA TRP A 173 -25.96 6.83 5.97
C TRP A 173 -27.02 5.75 6.17
N SER A 174 -26.61 4.49 6.34
CA SER A 174 -27.52 3.39 6.65
C SER A 174 -28.33 3.65 7.92
N LYS A 175 -27.69 4.22 8.96
CA LYS A 175 -28.36 4.63 10.20
C LYS A 175 -29.39 5.74 9.96
N HIS A 176 -29.05 6.77 9.18
CA HIS A 176 -29.98 7.85 8.83
C HIS A 176 -31.21 7.30 8.09
N ARG A 177 -30.99 6.43 7.10
CA ARG A 177 -32.06 5.79 6.33
C ARG A 177 -32.98 4.94 7.20
N ALA A 178 -32.42 4.17 8.12
CA ALA A 178 -33.19 3.35 9.07
C ALA A 178 -34.11 4.19 9.96
N MET A 179 -33.64 5.37 10.43
CA MET A 179 -34.48 6.30 11.21
C MET A 179 -35.56 6.98 10.36
N SER A 180 -35.25 7.31 9.10
CA SER A 180 -36.25 7.87 8.18
C SER A 180 -37.36 6.86 7.86
N MET A 181 -37.03 5.57 7.74
CA MET A 181 -38.02 4.53 7.48
C MET A 181 -38.87 4.19 8.71
N SER A 182 -38.31 4.25 9.92
CA SER A 182 -39.06 3.96 11.15
C SER A 182 -40.04 5.08 11.53
N SER A 183 -39.71 6.33 11.22
CA SER A 183 -40.57 7.49 11.48
C SER A 183 -41.76 7.60 10.53
N GLY A 184 -41.64 7.10 9.29
CA GLY A 184 -42.72 7.11 8.29
C GLY A 184 -43.83 6.08 8.55
N ALA A 185 -43.54 4.98 9.25
CA ALA A 185 -44.48 3.87 9.40
C ALA A 185 -45.49 4.01 10.58
N SER A 186 -45.32 5.00 11.46
CA SER A 186 -45.97 4.98 12.77
C SER A 186 -47.16 5.94 12.97
N SER A 187 -47.51 6.85 12.04
CA SER A 187 -48.45 7.92 12.40
C SER A 187 -49.61 8.23 11.45
N ARG A 188 -49.67 7.70 10.22
CA ARG A 188 -50.71 8.15 9.27
C ARG A 188 -51.85 7.16 8.99
N ASP A 189 -51.64 5.85 9.10
CA ASP A 189 -52.71 4.91 8.69
C ASP A 189 -53.53 4.27 9.83
N LEU A 190 -53.06 4.30 11.08
CA LEU A 190 -53.84 3.65 12.16
C LEU A 190 -54.96 4.52 12.77
N LYS A 191 -54.94 5.85 12.58
CA LYS A 191 -55.99 6.74 13.11
C LYS A 191 -57.04 7.16 12.10
N ALA A 192 -56.79 7.01 10.79
CA ALA A 192 -57.75 7.38 9.75
C ALA A 192 -58.82 6.30 9.49
N MET A 193 -58.60 5.05 9.92
CA MET A 193 -59.53 3.93 9.66
C MET A 193 -60.54 3.64 10.78
N VAL A 194 -60.44 4.27 11.96
CA VAL A 194 -61.29 3.95 13.12
C VAL A 194 -62.45 4.93 13.35
N HIS A 195 -62.50 6.08 12.66
CA HIS A 195 -63.48 7.14 13.02
C HIS A 195 -64.47 7.59 11.93
N LYS A 196 -64.69 6.83 10.85
CA LYS A 196 -65.68 7.20 9.82
C LYS A 196 -66.78 6.14 9.61
N SER A 197 -67.62 5.96 10.62
CA SER A 197 -68.98 5.42 10.45
C SER A 197 -69.82 5.78 11.68
N LYS A 198 -70.46 6.94 11.63
CA LYS A 198 -71.73 7.29 12.30
C LYS A 198 -72.00 8.78 12.09
N SER A 199 -72.86 9.10 11.14
CA SER A 199 -73.67 10.33 11.19
C SER A 199 -75.00 10.10 10.49
N THR A 200 -76.00 9.92 11.33
CA THR A 200 -77.45 10.02 11.12
C THR A 200 -77.81 11.35 10.47
N THR A 201 -78.76 11.36 9.52
CA THR A 201 -79.49 12.58 9.15
C THR A 201 -80.98 12.27 9.12
N SER A 202 -81.72 12.96 9.99
CA SER A 202 -83.17 13.00 10.14
C SER A 202 -83.79 13.97 9.14
N ILE A 203 -84.88 13.57 8.48
CA ILE A 203 -85.82 14.47 7.79
C ILE A 203 -87.25 14.08 8.21
N GLU A 204 -88.02 15.09 8.58
CA GLU A 204 -89.36 15.03 9.17
C GLU A 204 -90.45 15.43 8.16
N ILE A 205 -91.58 14.69 8.21
CA ILE A 205 -93.01 15.13 8.19
C ILE A 205 -93.65 15.53 6.81
N PRO A 206 -94.99 15.45 6.52
CA PRO A 206 -96.17 14.95 7.29
C PRO A 206 -97.20 14.03 6.54
N THR A 207 -98.05 13.39 7.38
CA THR A 207 -99.52 13.16 7.33
C THR A 207 -100.21 12.22 6.34
N GLY A 208 -100.99 11.28 6.91
CA GLY A 208 -102.43 11.14 6.60
C GLY A 208 -103.03 9.72 6.65
N ILE A 209 -103.86 9.43 7.69
CA ILE A 209 -105.24 8.85 7.63
C ILE A 209 -105.37 7.43 7.01
N ASP A 210 -106.06 6.39 7.52
CA ASP A 210 -107.02 6.16 8.61
C ASP A 210 -107.20 4.63 8.86
N SER A 211 -107.77 4.30 10.03
CA SER A 211 -108.77 3.25 10.30
C SER A 211 -108.48 1.72 10.26
N SER A 212 -108.61 1.14 11.45
CA SER A 212 -109.59 0.09 11.85
C SER A 212 -109.30 -1.42 11.71
N MET A 213 -109.65 -2.12 12.82
CA MET A 213 -110.07 -3.54 12.98
C MET A 213 -109.09 -4.64 12.54
N GLY A 214 -108.87 -5.75 13.23
CA GLY A 214 -109.53 -6.43 14.35
C GLY A 214 -109.25 -7.94 14.20
N SER A 215 -109.10 -8.66 15.32
CA SER A 215 -109.36 -10.11 15.48
C SER A 215 -108.80 -11.13 14.48
N GLY A 216 -108.05 -12.13 14.97
CA GLY A 216 -108.05 -13.45 14.31
C GLY A 216 -106.93 -14.41 14.70
N LYS A 217 -107.31 -15.54 15.32
CA LYS A 217 -106.46 -16.67 15.69
C LYS A 217 -105.96 -17.49 14.49
N ALA A 218 -104.77 -18.08 14.68
CA ALA A 218 -104.32 -19.43 14.30
C ALA A 218 -104.48 -19.92 12.85
N GLN A 219 -103.37 -20.33 12.22
CA GLN A 219 -103.11 -21.76 11.94
C GLN A 219 -101.71 -22.04 11.37
N ASN A 220 -101.20 -23.19 11.80
CA ASN A 220 -99.98 -23.87 11.37
C ASN A 220 -99.86 -24.03 9.84
N ARG A 221 -98.62 -23.94 9.33
CA ARG A 221 -98.07 -25.02 8.47
C ARG A 221 -96.55 -25.02 8.45
N SER A 222 -96.06 -26.24 8.70
CA SER A 222 -94.71 -26.76 8.64
C SER A 222 -94.07 -26.69 7.25
N SER A 223 -92.77 -26.43 7.21
CA SER A 223 -91.74 -27.02 6.33
C SER A 223 -90.56 -26.05 6.26
N ALA A 224 -89.30 -26.44 6.09
CA ALA A 224 -88.57 -27.67 6.31
C ALA A 224 -87.10 -27.21 6.24
N SER A 225 -86.23 -28.04 6.81
CA SER A 225 -84.89 -28.27 6.26
C SER A 225 -83.91 -27.09 6.25
N SER A 226 -83.26 -26.95 7.40
CA SER A 226 -81.85 -26.55 7.51
C SER A 226 -80.96 -27.34 6.54
N SER A 227 -80.31 -26.65 5.60
CA SER A 227 -79.14 -27.15 4.88
C SER A 227 -78.04 -26.09 4.87
N ASN A 228 -77.09 -26.30 5.78
CA ASN A 228 -75.65 -26.02 5.70
C ASN A 228 -75.17 -25.13 4.55
N LEU A 229 -74.88 -23.87 4.88
CA LEU A 229 -73.75 -23.15 4.30
C LEU A 229 -72.76 -22.84 5.44
N PRO A 230 -71.47 -23.15 5.27
CA PRO A 230 -70.49 -23.00 6.32
C PRO A 230 -70.34 -21.51 6.65
N GLN A 231 -70.39 -21.17 7.94
CA GLN A 231 -69.76 -19.96 8.41
C GLN A 231 -68.31 -20.02 7.92
N ILE A 232 -67.97 -19.20 6.93
CA ILE A 232 -66.60 -18.83 6.65
C ILE A 232 -66.15 -18.14 7.94
N ALA A 233 -65.50 -18.92 8.80
CA ALA A 233 -64.77 -18.41 9.93
C ALA A 233 -63.81 -17.38 9.35
N GLU A 234 -64.01 -16.11 9.72
CA GLU A 234 -62.99 -15.10 9.53
C GLU A 234 -61.67 -15.73 10.00
N PRO A 235 -60.61 -15.72 9.16
CA PRO A 235 -59.33 -16.16 9.61
C PRO A 235 -58.99 -15.24 10.78
N LYS A 236 -59.06 -15.78 12.00
CA LYS A 236 -58.31 -15.24 13.14
C LYS A 236 -56.87 -15.28 12.68
N HIS A 237 -56.44 -14.19 12.04
CA HIS A 237 -55.04 -13.87 11.87
C HIS A 237 -54.51 -13.85 13.30
N LYS A 238 -53.97 -15.00 13.73
CA LYS A 238 -52.93 -15.04 14.73
C LYS A 238 -51.87 -14.13 14.16
N ASN A 239 -51.93 -12.87 14.58
CA ASN A 239 -50.76 -12.03 14.70
C ASN A 239 -49.88 -12.77 15.70
N GLU A 240 -49.23 -13.85 15.23
CA GLU A 240 -48.01 -14.36 15.82
C GLU A 240 -47.11 -13.15 15.87
N TRP A 241 -47.08 -12.58 17.07
CA TRP A 241 -46.06 -11.67 17.53
C TRP A 241 -44.75 -12.16 16.95
N MET A 242 -44.26 -11.51 15.89
CA MET A 242 -42.85 -11.58 15.57
C MET A 242 -42.15 -11.24 16.88
N PRO A 243 -41.38 -12.17 17.47
CA PRO A 243 -40.90 -12.02 18.82
C PRO A 243 -40.14 -10.71 18.90
N GLN A 244 -40.55 -9.85 19.82
CA GLN A 244 -39.98 -8.51 20.10
C GLN A 244 -38.45 -8.54 20.27
N LYS A 245 -37.88 -9.73 20.50
CA LYS A 245 -36.44 -10.03 20.48
C LYS A 245 -35.75 -9.73 19.14
N SER A 246 -36.41 -9.85 17.97
CA SER A 246 -35.76 -9.55 16.69
C SER A 246 -35.55 -8.05 16.45
N ARG A 247 -36.44 -7.19 16.99
CA ARG A 247 -36.22 -5.73 17.01
C ARG A 247 -35.11 -5.34 17.99
N ALA A 248 -35.08 -5.93 19.18
CA ALA A 248 -34.01 -5.68 20.15
C ALA A 248 -32.61 -6.08 19.63
N PHE A 249 -32.51 -7.15 18.83
CA PHE A 249 -31.24 -7.57 18.25
C PHE A 249 -30.78 -6.64 17.11
N ARG A 250 -31.72 -6.15 16.29
CA ARG A 250 -31.45 -5.11 15.28
C ARG A 250 -31.06 -3.78 15.93
N ASP A 251 -31.65 -3.45 17.08
CA ASP A 251 -31.35 -2.23 17.82
C ASP A 251 -30.11 -2.34 18.74
N GLN A 252 -29.42 -3.48 18.81
CA GLN A 252 -28.19 -3.62 19.60
C GLN A 252 -26.92 -3.73 18.74
N TRP A 253 -27.03 -4.29 17.54
CA TRP A 253 -25.88 -4.42 16.64
C TRP A 253 -25.44 -3.10 16.01
N TYR A 254 -26.35 -2.15 15.85
CA TYR A 254 -26.13 -0.90 15.10
C TYR A 254 -25.56 0.28 15.91
N TYR A 255 -25.14 0.11 17.18
CA TYR A 255 -24.95 1.25 18.09
C TYR A 255 -23.55 1.52 18.64
N SER A 256 -22.59 0.58 18.58
CA SER A 256 -21.24 0.91 19.07
C SER A 256 -20.31 1.18 17.90
N LEU A 257 -20.06 2.46 17.63
CA LEU A 257 -19.01 2.96 16.75
C LEU A 257 -17.67 2.19 16.91
N PRO A 258 -17.24 1.80 18.14
CA PRO A 258 -16.07 0.93 18.32
C PRO A 258 -16.18 -0.44 17.65
N LYS A 259 -17.34 -1.11 17.67
CA LYS A 259 -17.54 -2.41 16.98
C LYS A 259 -17.47 -2.25 15.47
N VAL A 260 -18.03 -1.16 14.93
CA VAL A 260 -17.94 -0.86 13.49
C VAL A 260 -16.50 -0.58 13.09
N CYS A 261 -15.77 0.22 13.87
CA CYS A 261 -14.35 0.50 13.63
C CYS A 261 -13.50 -0.76 13.74
N PHE A 262 -13.77 -1.62 14.72
CA PHE A 262 -13.06 -2.90 14.90
C PHE A 262 -13.32 -3.87 13.75
N LEU A 263 -14.59 -4.07 13.39
CA LEU A 263 -14.96 -4.96 12.28
C LEU A 263 -14.37 -4.46 10.96
N ASN A 264 -14.39 -3.14 10.74
CA ASN A 264 -13.75 -2.50 9.60
C ASN A 264 -12.24 -2.79 9.59
N ALA A 265 -11.54 -2.50 10.69
CA ALA A 265 -10.11 -2.74 10.80
C ALA A 265 -9.75 -4.21 10.53
N LEU A 266 -10.54 -5.15 11.07
CA LEU A 266 -10.35 -6.58 10.82
C LEU A 266 -10.52 -6.92 9.34
N VAL A 267 -11.63 -6.49 8.73
CA VAL A 267 -11.94 -6.75 7.30
C VAL A 267 -10.87 -6.15 6.39
N VAL A 268 -10.49 -4.89 6.61
CA VAL A 268 -9.46 -4.21 5.82
C VAL A 268 -8.13 -4.94 5.96
N THR A 269 -7.72 -5.29 7.18
CA THR A 269 -6.46 -6.01 7.41
C THR A 269 -6.47 -7.38 6.71
N SER A 270 -7.56 -8.15 6.82
CA SER A 270 -7.68 -9.45 6.14
C SER A 270 -7.65 -9.31 4.61
N ILE A 271 -8.30 -8.29 4.04
CA ILE A 271 -8.27 -8.02 2.61
C ILE A 271 -6.85 -7.65 2.16
N VAL A 272 -6.16 -6.76 2.89
CA VAL A 272 -4.78 -6.37 2.57
C VAL A 272 -3.83 -7.55 2.61
N LEU A 273 -3.95 -8.43 3.62
CA LEU A 273 -3.16 -9.66 3.69
C LEU A 273 -3.44 -10.60 2.53
N LEU A 274 -4.72 -10.88 2.24
CA LEU A 274 -5.11 -11.75 1.15
C LEU A 274 -4.61 -11.20 -0.19
N TYR A 275 -4.78 -9.89 -0.40
CA TYR A 275 -4.28 -9.18 -1.58
C TYR A 275 -2.75 -9.29 -1.68
N GLY A 276 -2.03 -9.08 -0.58
CA GLY A 276 -0.57 -9.22 -0.54
C GLY A 276 -0.11 -10.64 -0.89
N MET A 277 -0.74 -11.67 -0.31
CA MET A 277 -0.46 -13.06 -0.65
C MET A 277 -0.74 -13.36 -2.12
N LEU A 278 -1.87 -12.92 -2.66
CA LEU A 278 -2.21 -13.11 -4.08
C LEU A 278 -1.23 -12.38 -5.00
N CYS A 279 -0.76 -11.19 -4.61
CA CYS A 279 0.25 -10.45 -5.32
C CYS A 279 1.60 -11.21 -5.37
N SER A 280 2.01 -11.88 -4.29
CA SER A 280 3.22 -12.70 -4.28
C SER A 280 3.07 -14.02 -5.07
N ILE A 281 1.87 -14.60 -5.09
CA ILE A 281 1.59 -15.80 -5.90
C ILE A 281 1.48 -15.44 -7.39
N PHE A 282 0.89 -14.30 -7.73
CA PHE A 282 0.63 -13.89 -9.11
C PHE A 282 1.19 -12.48 -9.37
N PRO A 283 2.53 -12.29 -9.34
CA PRO A 283 3.14 -10.97 -9.43
C PRO A 283 2.77 -10.26 -10.74
N ALA A 284 2.31 -9.02 -10.63
CA ALA A 284 1.86 -8.22 -11.76
C ALA A 284 1.68 -6.74 -11.44
N TRP A 285 1.86 -5.89 -12.46
CA TRP A 285 1.63 -4.45 -12.38
C TRP A 285 0.22 -4.04 -11.92
N HIS A 286 -0.83 -4.80 -12.26
CA HIS A 286 -2.19 -4.44 -11.90
C HIS A 286 -2.46 -4.48 -10.38
N TRP A 287 -1.63 -5.21 -9.61
CA TRP A 287 -1.68 -5.17 -8.15
C TRP A 287 -1.11 -3.87 -7.57
N HIS A 288 -0.38 -3.09 -8.38
CA HIS A 288 0.31 -1.88 -7.98
C HIS A 288 -0.17 -0.68 -8.81
N PHE A 289 -1.49 -0.53 -8.96
CA PHE A 289 -2.05 0.48 -9.87
C PHE A 289 -1.55 1.90 -9.61
N SER A 290 -1.27 2.27 -8.35
CA SER A 290 -0.75 3.60 -8.04
C SER A 290 0.70 3.78 -8.50
N ALA A 291 1.50 2.72 -8.46
CA ALA A 291 2.89 2.71 -8.90
C ALA A 291 3.01 3.03 -10.40
N ILE A 292 1.98 2.72 -11.20
CA ILE A 292 1.96 3.02 -12.65
C ILE A 292 2.23 4.51 -12.94
N PHE A 293 1.92 5.41 -11.99
CA PHE A 293 2.07 6.86 -12.18
C PHE A 293 3.43 7.42 -11.79
N PHE A 294 4.17 6.76 -10.90
CA PHE A 294 5.40 7.32 -10.31
C PHE A 294 6.58 6.35 -10.22
N TYR A 295 6.34 5.05 -10.37
CA TYR A 295 7.36 4.02 -10.26
C TYR A 295 7.75 3.54 -11.66
N ASN A 296 8.92 4.01 -12.13
CA ASN A 296 9.40 3.75 -13.47
C ASN A 296 10.42 2.62 -13.50
N VAL A 297 10.12 1.52 -14.19
CA VAL A 297 11.08 0.43 -14.44
C VAL A 297 11.54 0.52 -15.90
N PRO A 298 12.75 1.07 -16.18
CA PRO A 298 13.18 1.21 -17.55
C PRO A 298 13.39 -0.15 -18.21
N LYS A 299 12.90 -0.27 -19.45
CA LYS A 299 13.10 -1.46 -20.28
C LYS A 299 14.55 -1.53 -20.73
N MET A 300 15.15 -2.73 -20.71
CA MET A 300 16.58 -2.89 -21.05
C MET A 300 16.92 -2.42 -22.45
N ASN A 301 16.00 -2.58 -23.42
CA ASN A 301 16.21 -2.06 -24.78
C ASN A 301 16.36 -0.53 -24.81
N ASN A 302 15.65 0.17 -23.92
CA ASN A 302 15.76 1.63 -23.82
C ASN A 302 17.09 2.02 -23.17
N VAL A 303 17.56 1.26 -22.18
CA VAL A 303 18.86 1.46 -21.53
C VAL A 303 19.99 1.33 -22.57
N VAL A 304 20.01 0.23 -23.34
CA VAL A 304 21.00 0.02 -24.42
C VAL A 304 20.93 1.15 -25.44
N LYS A 305 19.73 1.49 -25.92
CA LYS A 305 19.56 2.60 -26.88
C LYS A 305 20.03 3.94 -26.32
N ALA A 306 19.81 4.21 -25.04
CA ALA A 306 20.26 5.44 -24.38
C ALA A 306 21.79 5.53 -24.24
N THR A 307 22.50 4.40 -24.32
CA THR A 307 23.97 4.37 -24.34
C THR A 307 24.58 4.52 -25.74
N GLU A 308 23.79 4.47 -26.80
CA GLU A 308 24.29 4.65 -28.16
C GLU A 308 24.87 6.07 -28.36
N GLY A 309 26.12 6.15 -28.82
CA GLY A 309 26.78 7.43 -29.11
C GLY A 309 27.34 8.16 -27.89
N ILE A 310 27.41 7.51 -26.72
CA ILE A 310 28.02 8.10 -25.53
C ILE A 310 29.49 8.48 -25.77
N CYS A 311 29.94 9.62 -25.22
CA CYS A 311 31.32 10.10 -25.31
C CYS A 311 31.97 10.27 -23.92
N PRO A 312 32.41 9.18 -23.27
CA PRO A 312 32.94 9.21 -21.90
C PRO A 312 34.23 10.03 -21.71
N SER A 313 34.85 10.50 -22.79
CA SER A 313 36.10 11.27 -22.78
C SER A 313 35.91 12.80 -22.92
N TYR A 314 34.70 13.27 -23.22
CA TYR A 314 34.39 14.69 -23.37
C TYR A 314 33.72 15.19 -22.09
N GLY A 315 34.41 16.01 -21.30
CA GLY A 315 33.88 16.52 -20.02
C GLY A 315 32.52 17.21 -20.19
N GLY A 316 31.63 17.04 -19.21
CA GLY A 316 30.24 17.53 -19.26
C GLY A 316 29.22 16.40 -19.40
N ASP A 317 28.26 16.53 -20.32
CA ASP A 317 27.05 15.71 -20.41
C ASP A 317 27.22 14.35 -21.15
N MET A 318 28.46 13.95 -21.45
CA MET A 318 28.83 12.71 -22.16
C MET A 318 28.16 12.52 -23.52
N CYS A 319 27.81 13.62 -24.21
CA CYS A 319 27.07 13.61 -25.49
C CYS A 319 25.66 13.01 -25.37
N LEU A 320 25.09 12.96 -24.17
CA LEU A 320 23.78 12.37 -23.93
C LEU A 320 22.67 13.44 -23.86
N SER A 321 21.50 13.10 -24.39
CA SER A 321 20.29 13.89 -24.15
C SER A 321 19.84 13.79 -22.68
N ASN A 322 19.04 14.74 -22.20
CA ASN A 322 18.52 14.64 -20.83
C ASN A 322 17.64 13.39 -20.65
N ASP A 323 16.91 12.96 -21.68
CA ASP A 323 16.10 11.75 -21.61
C ASP A 323 16.98 10.50 -21.46
N ALA A 324 18.13 10.46 -22.13
CA ALA A 324 19.10 9.40 -21.93
C ALA A 324 19.66 9.42 -20.50
N TRP A 325 19.96 10.60 -19.95
CA TRP A 325 20.36 10.74 -18.54
C TRP A 325 19.30 10.18 -17.58
N LEU A 326 18.02 10.54 -17.78
CA LEU A 326 16.92 10.02 -16.97
C LEU A 326 16.77 8.49 -17.13
N ILE A 327 16.86 7.96 -18.34
CA ILE A 327 16.75 6.50 -18.56
C ILE A 327 17.91 5.74 -17.88
N LEU A 328 19.15 6.22 -18.02
CA LEU A 328 20.35 5.56 -17.50
C LEU A 328 20.55 5.75 -15.98
N SER A 329 19.75 6.59 -15.34
CA SER A 329 19.76 6.86 -13.90
C SER A 329 18.45 6.52 -13.20
N ASN A 330 17.53 5.83 -13.88
CA ASN A 330 16.17 5.55 -13.40
C ASN A 330 15.39 6.82 -12.98
N GLY A 331 15.71 7.96 -13.59
CA GLY A 331 15.03 9.25 -13.42
C GLY A 331 15.63 10.17 -12.37
N LEU A 332 16.75 9.78 -11.74
CA LEU A 332 17.30 10.49 -10.58
C LEU A 332 18.39 11.52 -10.88
N LEU A 333 19.01 11.42 -12.06
CA LEU A 333 20.07 12.34 -12.49
C LEU A 333 19.60 13.18 -13.68
N SER A 334 20.02 14.44 -13.70
CA SER A 334 19.75 15.34 -14.81
C SER A 334 21.03 15.98 -15.32
N LYS A 335 21.17 16.08 -16.64
CA LYS A 335 22.29 16.80 -17.27
C LYS A 335 22.31 18.30 -16.96
N TYR A 336 21.21 18.85 -16.46
CA TYR A 336 21.10 20.27 -16.09
C TYR A 336 21.54 20.53 -14.66
N LYS A 337 21.67 19.49 -13.83
CA LYS A 337 22.22 19.58 -12.48
C LYS A 337 23.72 19.42 -12.57
N ARG A 338 24.45 20.51 -12.29
CA ARG A 338 25.91 20.54 -12.38
C ARG A 338 26.56 19.46 -11.51
N ASP A 339 26.08 19.28 -10.30
CA ASP A 339 26.64 18.31 -9.35
C ASP A 339 26.49 16.87 -9.84
N ASP A 340 25.32 16.53 -10.44
CA ASP A 340 25.11 15.22 -11.06
C ASP A 340 26.11 14.99 -12.20
N VAL A 341 26.36 16.02 -13.02
CA VAL A 341 27.29 15.95 -14.15
C VAL A 341 28.73 15.79 -13.69
N GLU A 342 29.16 16.57 -12.71
CA GLU A 342 30.51 16.50 -12.15
C GLU A 342 30.75 15.15 -11.45
N ALA A 343 29.80 14.68 -10.64
CA ALA A 343 29.88 13.38 -9.98
C ALA A 343 29.99 12.24 -11.00
N VAL A 344 29.14 12.23 -12.03
CA VAL A 344 29.22 11.19 -13.06
C VAL A 344 30.54 11.27 -13.82
N ALA A 345 31.01 12.46 -14.21
CA ALA A 345 32.29 12.62 -14.91
C ALA A 345 33.47 12.08 -14.07
N ASN A 346 33.48 12.35 -12.76
CA ASN A 346 34.48 11.81 -11.84
C ASN A 346 34.40 10.28 -11.78
N GLY A 347 33.20 9.71 -11.70
CA GLY A 347 33.01 8.27 -11.68
C GLY A 347 33.44 7.57 -12.96
N VAL A 348 33.22 8.21 -14.12
CA VAL A 348 33.74 7.74 -15.40
C VAL A 348 35.26 7.73 -15.40
N ASN A 349 35.92 8.75 -14.82
CA ASN A 349 37.37 8.77 -14.69
C ASN A 349 37.86 7.61 -13.81
N VAL A 350 37.21 7.36 -12.67
CA VAL A 350 37.49 6.19 -11.80
C VAL A 350 37.31 4.89 -12.59
N ALA A 351 36.19 4.72 -13.29
CA ALA A 351 35.89 3.52 -14.08
C ALA A 351 36.93 3.24 -15.18
N GLN A 352 37.35 4.28 -15.92
CA GLN A 352 38.32 4.16 -17.01
C GLN A 352 39.74 3.82 -16.52
N ASN A 353 40.13 4.36 -15.36
CA ASN A 353 41.45 4.11 -14.79
C ASN A 353 41.49 2.76 -14.05
N GLY A 354 40.42 2.45 -13.34
CA GLY A 354 40.37 1.40 -12.36
C GLY A 354 39.74 0.09 -12.85
N GLY A 355 38.80 0.04 -13.79
CA GLY A 355 38.16 -1.22 -14.18
C GLY A 355 37.20 -1.82 -13.13
N LEU A 356 36.34 -2.75 -13.58
CA LEU A 356 35.31 -3.39 -12.76
C LEU A 356 35.20 -4.91 -13.01
N ILE A 357 35.10 -5.68 -11.93
CA ILE A 357 34.76 -7.11 -11.95
C ILE A 357 33.31 -7.26 -11.46
N ILE A 358 32.45 -7.93 -12.21
CA ILE A 358 31.06 -8.17 -11.83
C ILE A 358 30.90 -9.65 -11.46
N ASN A 359 30.68 -9.91 -10.17
CA ASN A 359 30.46 -11.22 -9.59
C ASN A 359 28.97 -11.55 -9.59
N ILE A 360 28.61 -12.66 -10.24
CA ILE A 360 27.24 -13.10 -10.41
C ILE A 360 27.13 -14.57 -10.03
N MET A 361 26.15 -14.88 -9.18
CA MET A 361 25.68 -16.25 -8.95
C MET A 361 24.33 -16.45 -9.62
N ALA A 362 24.13 -17.64 -10.19
CA ALA A 362 22.93 -17.96 -10.94
C ALA A 362 22.48 -19.40 -10.70
N ARG A 363 21.16 -19.59 -10.64
CA ARG A 363 20.53 -20.90 -10.67
C ARG A 363 19.10 -20.78 -11.19
N ASP A 364 18.79 -21.46 -12.29
CA ASP A 364 17.47 -21.41 -12.94
C ASP A 364 17.03 -19.97 -13.28
N THR A 365 17.88 -19.23 -14.00
CA THR A 365 17.72 -17.79 -14.32
C THR A 365 17.78 -17.47 -15.80
N ILE A 366 17.42 -18.42 -16.68
CA ILE A 366 17.51 -18.25 -18.15
C ILE A 366 16.79 -16.98 -18.63
N ASP A 367 15.65 -16.65 -18.02
CA ASP A 367 14.81 -15.49 -18.36
C ASP A 367 15.43 -14.13 -17.94
N ALA A 368 16.49 -14.16 -17.14
CA ALA A 368 17.23 -12.98 -16.69
C ALA A 368 18.53 -12.75 -17.48
N VAL A 369 19.11 -13.80 -18.08
CA VAL A 369 20.36 -13.72 -18.86
C VAL A 369 20.30 -12.62 -19.95
N PRO A 370 19.23 -12.47 -20.75
CA PRO A 370 19.18 -11.41 -21.77
C PRO A 370 19.20 -10.00 -21.19
N ALA A 371 18.63 -9.80 -20.00
CA ALA A 371 18.67 -8.50 -19.32
C ALA A 371 20.06 -8.21 -18.76
N LEU A 372 20.71 -9.23 -18.19
CA LEU A 372 22.10 -9.14 -17.74
C LEU A 372 23.04 -8.73 -18.88
N ILE A 373 23.01 -9.42 -20.02
CA ILE A 373 23.86 -9.10 -21.18
C ILE A 373 23.70 -7.62 -21.57
N LYS A 374 22.46 -7.14 -21.67
CA LYS A 374 22.17 -5.73 -21.99
C LYS A 374 22.67 -4.75 -20.95
N ASN A 375 22.62 -5.10 -19.66
CA ASN A 375 23.22 -4.28 -18.61
C ASN A 375 24.74 -4.19 -18.80
N ILE A 376 25.42 -5.32 -19.05
CA ILE A 376 26.86 -5.34 -19.24
C ILE A 376 27.26 -4.55 -20.50
N ASP A 377 26.54 -4.73 -21.60
CA ASP A 377 26.75 -3.98 -22.83
C ASP A 377 26.56 -2.46 -22.60
N SER A 378 25.58 -2.06 -21.77
CA SER A 378 25.37 -0.66 -21.42
C SER A 378 26.43 -0.08 -20.47
N LEU A 379 27.14 -0.94 -19.72
CA LEU A 379 28.24 -0.52 -18.83
C LEU A 379 29.59 -0.48 -19.55
N SER A 380 29.82 -1.37 -20.53
CA SER A 380 31.09 -1.53 -21.23
C SER A 380 31.72 -0.21 -21.74
N PRO A 381 30.95 0.75 -22.32
CA PRO A 381 31.52 2.02 -22.79
C PRO A 381 32.27 2.83 -21.73
N PHE A 382 31.90 2.70 -20.46
CA PHE A 382 32.51 3.47 -19.37
C PHE A 382 33.87 2.93 -18.91
N PHE A 383 34.18 1.66 -19.19
CA PHE A 383 35.33 0.96 -18.61
C PHE A 383 36.50 0.73 -19.59
N LYS A 384 36.42 1.20 -20.85
CA LYS A 384 37.50 1.09 -21.85
C LYS A 384 38.10 -0.33 -21.98
N GLY A 385 37.25 -1.35 -21.93
CA GLY A 385 37.67 -2.75 -22.02
C GLY A 385 38.14 -3.38 -20.70
N LYS A 386 38.23 -2.62 -19.60
CA LYS A 386 38.53 -3.11 -18.24
C LYS A 386 37.27 -3.53 -17.50
N LEU A 387 36.44 -4.34 -18.14
CA LEU A 387 35.24 -4.91 -17.56
C LEU A 387 35.33 -6.42 -17.64
N ALA A 388 35.10 -7.09 -16.52
CA ALA A 388 35.04 -8.54 -16.44
C ALA A 388 33.76 -8.97 -15.75
N VAL A 389 33.16 -10.07 -16.21
CA VAL A 389 31.99 -10.71 -15.60
C VAL A 389 32.39 -12.11 -15.19
N VAL A 390 32.33 -12.40 -13.90
CA VAL A 390 32.61 -13.73 -13.34
C VAL A 390 31.27 -14.37 -12.96
N LEU A 391 30.98 -15.50 -13.61
CA LEU A 391 29.72 -16.22 -13.50
C LEU A 391 29.96 -17.52 -12.76
N TYR A 392 29.23 -17.71 -11.66
CA TYR A 392 29.08 -19.00 -11.01
C TYR A 392 27.65 -19.47 -11.18
N GLU A 393 27.48 -20.61 -11.85
CA GLU A 393 26.18 -21.24 -12.04
C GLU A 393 26.27 -22.67 -11.49
N ASN A 394 25.24 -23.10 -10.76
CA ASN A 394 25.15 -24.46 -10.26
C ASN A 394 23.73 -25.03 -10.37
N ASP A 395 23.67 -26.30 -10.76
CA ASP A 395 22.44 -27.12 -10.75
C ASP A 395 21.22 -26.52 -11.48
N SER A 396 21.41 -25.66 -12.49
CA SER A 396 20.30 -25.18 -13.31
C SER A 396 19.77 -26.28 -14.24
N ILE A 397 18.46 -26.27 -14.47
CA ILE A 397 17.75 -27.21 -15.35
C ILE A 397 17.04 -26.54 -16.53
N ASP A 398 17.12 -25.21 -16.61
CA ASP A 398 16.38 -24.36 -17.55
C ASP A 398 17.22 -23.89 -18.76
N GLY A 399 18.47 -24.34 -18.86
CA GLY A 399 19.41 -23.91 -19.91
C GLY A 399 20.28 -22.70 -19.56
N THR A 400 20.25 -22.21 -18.30
CA THR A 400 21.05 -21.06 -17.85
C THR A 400 22.54 -21.21 -18.19
N ARG A 401 23.13 -22.38 -17.92
CA ARG A 401 24.58 -22.61 -18.15
C ARG A 401 24.94 -22.54 -19.63
N GLU A 402 24.12 -23.14 -20.50
CA GLU A 402 24.29 -23.13 -21.95
C GLU A 402 24.21 -21.70 -22.50
N ALA A 403 23.28 -20.89 -21.98
CA ALA A 403 23.19 -19.48 -22.35
C ALA A 403 24.45 -18.70 -21.95
N PHE A 404 25.03 -18.95 -20.78
CA PHE A 404 26.29 -18.33 -20.39
C PHE A 404 27.49 -18.79 -21.22
N LYS A 405 27.57 -20.07 -21.59
CA LYS A 405 28.60 -20.55 -22.53
C LYS A 405 28.50 -19.85 -23.89
N ALA A 406 27.28 -19.70 -24.41
CA ALA A 406 27.03 -18.99 -25.66
C ALA A 406 27.39 -17.50 -25.56
N TRP A 407 27.05 -16.84 -24.45
CA TRP A 407 27.43 -15.45 -24.19
C TRP A 407 28.95 -15.30 -24.07
N GLN A 408 29.63 -16.17 -23.33
CA GLN A 408 31.08 -16.15 -23.19
C GLN A 408 31.79 -16.23 -24.55
N ALA A 409 31.28 -17.03 -25.48
CA ALA A 409 31.85 -17.16 -26.83
C ALA A 409 31.61 -15.94 -27.74
N THR A 410 30.63 -15.09 -27.42
CA THR A 410 30.17 -13.98 -28.27
C THR A 410 30.40 -12.59 -27.68
N ALA A 411 30.79 -12.51 -26.41
CA ALA A 411 31.06 -11.26 -25.71
C ALA A 411 32.21 -10.49 -26.39
N THR A 412 32.02 -9.18 -26.59
CA THR A 412 33.02 -8.29 -27.18
C THR A 412 33.14 -7.02 -26.33
N GLY A 413 34.36 -6.52 -26.16
CA GLY A 413 34.61 -5.31 -25.35
C GLY A 413 34.67 -5.53 -23.83
N TYR A 414 34.48 -6.75 -23.35
CA TYR A 414 34.66 -7.14 -21.95
C TYR A 414 34.95 -8.65 -21.86
N LYS A 415 35.47 -9.11 -20.71
CA LYS A 415 35.72 -10.53 -20.44
C LYS A 415 34.50 -11.17 -19.77
N VAL A 416 34.11 -12.37 -20.20
CA VAL A 416 33.14 -13.21 -19.50
C VAL A 416 33.83 -14.51 -19.07
N ASP A 417 33.74 -14.82 -17.78
CA ASP A 417 34.44 -15.93 -17.15
C ASP A 417 33.44 -16.83 -16.43
N LEU A 418 33.04 -17.92 -17.08
CA LEU A 418 32.18 -18.93 -16.48
C LEU A 418 33.01 -19.94 -15.70
N MET A 419 32.86 -19.94 -14.37
CA MET A 419 33.59 -20.84 -13.48
C MET A 419 33.22 -22.31 -13.74
N THR A 420 34.24 -23.18 -13.70
CA THR A 420 34.08 -24.64 -13.65
C THR A 420 34.06 -25.10 -12.21
N CYS A 421 33.46 -26.26 -11.93
CA CYS A 421 33.47 -26.90 -10.61
C CYS A 421 34.23 -28.23 -10.64
N GLU A 422 35.32 -28.29 -11.41
CA GLU A 422 36.15 -29.49 -11.56
C GLU A 422 36.71 -29.97 -10.21
N ASP A 423 37.07 -29.05 -9.33
CA ASP A 423 37.49 -29.30 -7.94
C ASP A 423 36.39 -29.91 -7.07
N GLN A 424 35.12 -29.75 -7.47
CA GLN A 424 33.95 -30.34 -6.82
C GLN A 424 33.45 -31.61 -7.54
N GLY A 425 34.20 -32.09 -8.54
CA GLY A 425 33.94 -33.33 -9.26
C GLY A 425 33.03 -33.21 -10.49
N ASP A 426 32.62 -32.00 -10.89
CA ASP A 426 31.81 -31.79 -12.10
C ASP A 426 32.16 -30.46 -12.78
N VAL A 427 32.73 -30.51 -13.99
CA VAL A 427 33.13 -29.31 -14.75
C VAL A 427 31.95 -28.36 -14.99
N ASP A 428 30.74 -28.91 -15.08
CA ASP A 428 29.50 -28.17 -15.32
C ASP A 428 28.70 -27.83 -14.06
N CYS A 429 29.31 -27.96 -12.87
CA CYS A 429 28.69 -27.61 -11.60
C CYS A 429 27.33 -28.30 -11.35
N LYS A 430 27.19 -29.56 -11.79
CA LYS A 430 26.05 -30.43 -11.47
C LYS A 430 26.24 -31.11 -10.11
N LEU A 431 26.20 -30.29 -9.06
CA LEU A 431 26.49 -30.66 -7.67
C LEU A 431 25.35 -31.39 -6.96
N LYS A 432 24.17 -31.51 -7.61
CA LYS A 432 22.95 -32.16 -7.09
C LYS A 432 22.44 -31.54 -5.79
N GLN A 433 22.62 -30.23 -5.62
CA GLN A 433 22.20 -29.52 -4.42
C GLN A 433 20.72 -29.15 -4.54
N VAL A 434 19.94 -29.37 -3.48
CA VAL A 434 18.52 -28.99 -3.46
C VAL A 434 18.38 -27.49 -3.26
N HIS A 435 17.49 -26.86 -4.05
CA HIS A 435 17.20 -25.44 -3.92
C HIS A 435 16.69 -25.09 -2.50
N ARG A 436 17.16 -23.99 -1.91
CA ARG A 436 16.85 -23.59 -0.51
C ARG A 436 15.35 -23.46 -0.18
N TYR A 437 14.54 -23.08 -1.17
CA TYR A 437 13.08 -22.97 -1.02
C TYR A 437 12.35 -24.31 -1.13
N ASP A 438 13.00 -25.32 -1.68
CA ASP A 438 12.43 -26.67 -1.83
C ASP A 438 12.81 -27.55 -0.63
N GLN A 439 13.77 -27.11 0.19
CA GLN A 439 14.11 -27.71 1.47
C GLN A 439 13.06 -27.38 2.55
N GLN A 440 12.52 -28.41 3.19
CA GLN A 440 11.52 -28.29 4.26
C GLN A 440 12.14 -28.58 5.62
N GLY A 441 11.90 -27.69 6.60
CA GLY A 441 12.37 -27.84 7.97
C GLY A 441 12.50 -26.50 8.66
N GLU A 442 12.13 -26.43 9.93
CA GLU A 442 12.21 -25.20 10.72
C GLU A 442 13.66 -24.76 10.98
N PHE A 443 14.58 -25.71 11.13
CA PHE A 443 15.99 -25.45 11.47
C PHE A 443 16.96 -25.59 10.28
N LEU A 444 16.42 -25.62 9.06
CA LEU A 444 17.26 -25.54 7.86
C LEU A 444 17.55 -24.07 7.57
N SER A 445 18.76 -23.78 7.11
CA SER A 445 19.15 -22.41 6.74
C SER A 445 18.21 -21.84 5.69
N ALA A 446 17.60 -20.68 5.99
CA ALA A 446 16.81 -19.93 5.02
C ALA A 446 17.66 -19.44 3.85
N VAL A 447 18.93 -19.14 4.15
CA VAL A 447 19.96 -18.66 3.24
C VAL A 447 20.47 -19.81 2.38
N GLY A 448 20.61 -21.00 2.96
CA GLY A 448 21.16 -22.18 2.30
C GLY A 448 22.69 -22.09 2.24
N ARG A 449 23.29 -22.53 1.13
CA ARG A 449 24.75 -22.54 0.94
C ARG A 449 25.29 -21.29 0.21
N MET A 450 24.54 -20.19 0.22
CA MET A 450 24.93 -18.99 -0.55
C MET A 450 26.26 -18.41 -0.07
N ALA A 451 26.53 -18.41 1.23
CA ALA A 451 27.82 -18.00 1.78
C ALA A 451 28.99 -18.82 1.20
N ASP A 452 28.87 -20.15 1.18
CA ASP A 452 29.87 -21.05 0.58
C ASP A 452 30.12 -20.69 -0.89
N TYR A 453 29.06 -20.53 -1.68
CA TYR A 453 29.19 -20.23 -3.10
C TYR A 453 29.82 -18.85 -3.33
N ARG A 454 29.40 -17.81 -2.60
CA ARG A 454 30.01 -16.48 -2.73
C ARG A 454 31.49 -16.49 -2.35
N ASN A 455 31.87 -17.24 -1.30
CA ASN A 455 33.26 -17.43 -0.91
C ASN A 455 34.08 -18.15 -1.99
N LEU A 456 33.51 -19.16 -2.67
CA LEU A 456 34.16 -19.83 -3.81
C LEU A 456 34.40 -18.87 -4.97
N VAL A 457 33.41 -18.05 -5.32
CA VAL A 457 33.57 -17.05 -6.41
C VAL A 457 34.59 -15.99 -6.02
N GLN A 458 34.57 -15.51 -4.78
CA GLN A 458 35.55 -14.54 -4.31
C GLN A 458 36.98 -15.11 -4.33
N ALA A 459 37.17 -16.35 -3.88
CA ALA A 459 38.47 -17.02 -3.95
C ALA A 459 38.95 -17.15 -5.40
N TYR A 460 38.05 -17.45 -6.33
CA TYR A 460 38.36 -17.45 -7.76
C TYR A 460 38.76 -16.05 -8.26
N ILE A 461 38.01 -15.00 -7.91
CA ILE A 461 38.28 -13.63 -8.34
C ILE A 461 39.63 -13.14 -7.81
N THR A 462 39.86 -13.28 -6.50
CA THR A 462 41.11 -12.83 -5.84
C THR A 462 42.35 -13.57 -6.36
N LYS A 463 42.19 -14.82 -6.82
CA LYS A 463 43.27 -15.60 -7.44
C LYS A 463 43.57 -15.20 -8.89
N ASN A 464 42.54 -14.87 -9.67
CA ASN A 464 42.66 -14.74 -11.13
C ASN A 464 42.66 -13.30 -11.65
N TYR A 465 42.36 -12.31 -10.81
CA TYR A 465 42.28 -10.90 -11.20
C TYR A 465 43.25 -10.04 -10.39
N ASN A 466 43.85 -9.06 -11.06
CA ASN A 466 44.89 -8.21 -10.48
C ASN A 466 44.29 -6.91 -9.91
N PRO A 467 44.50 -6.58 -8.61
CA PRO A 467 44.00 -5.34 -8.02
C PRO A 467 44.65 -4.07 -8.59
N LYS A 468 45.71 -4.19 -9.40
CA LYS A 468 46.27 -3.05 -10.17
C LYS A 468 45.51 -2.77 -11.47
N GLU A 469 44.75 -3.74 -11.96
CA GLU A 469 43.96 -3.62 -13.20
C GLU A 469 42.48 -3.35 -12.93
N TYR A 470 41.99 -3.84 -11.78
CA TYR A 470 40.62 -3.74 -11.33
C TYR A 470 40.56 -3.04 -9.97
N SER A 471 39.86 -1.92 -9.90
CA SER A 471 39.70 -1.07 -8.71
C SER A 471 38.53 -1.53 -7.87
N HIS A 472 37.50 -2.09 -8.51
CA HIS A 472 36.26 -2.47 -7.86
C HIS A 472 35.81 -3.89 -8.26
N MET A 473 35.12 -4.53 -7.31
CA MET A 473 34.29 -5.71 -7.54
C MET A 473 32.84 -5.34 -7.24
N MET A 474 31.93 -5.54 -8.18
CA MET A 474 30.49 -5.45 -7.95
C MET A 474 29.93 -6.86 -7.75
N VAL A 475 29.09 -7.03 -6.73
CA VAL A 475 28.26 -8.22 -6.57
C VAL A 475 26.83 -7.82 -6.91
N THR A 476 26.15 -8.60 -7.75
CA THR A 476 24.76 -8.31 -8.13
C THR A 476 23.92 -9.59 -8.24
N ASP A 477 22.66 -9.50 -7.84
CA ASP A 477 21.68 -10.57 -8.03
C ASP A 477 21.13 -10.53 -9.46
N ILE A 478 21.26 -11.64 -10.20
CA ILE A 478 20.85 -11.72 -11.61
C ILE A 478 19.33 -11.88 -11.78
N ASP A 479 18.67 -12.56 -10.84
CA ASP A 479 17.25 -12.91 -10.91
C ASP A 479 16.30 -11.69 -10.91
N LEU A 480 16.82 -10.52 -10.57
CA LEU A 480 16.10 -9.23 -10.66
C LEU A 480 15.79 -8.83 -12.11
N ALA A 481 16.70 -9.11 -13.06
CA ALA A 481 16.56 -8.76 -14.48
C ALA A 481 16.18 -7.28 -14.74
N ILE A 482 16.70 -6.36 -13.93
CA ILE A 482 16.41 -4.92 -13.97
C ILE A 482 17.62 -4.10 -14.43
N SER A 483 17.44 -2.80 -14.66
CA SER A 483 18.56 -1.92 -15.04
C SER A 483 19.53 -1.79 -13.88
N LEU A 484 20.83 -1.88 -14.15
CA LEU A 484 21.87 -1.51 -13.18
C LEU A 484 22.12 0.00 -13.08
N ALA A 485 21.32 0.82 -13.79
CA ALA A 485 21.40 2.28 -13.83
C ALA A 485 22.84 2.79 -14.05
N PRO A 486 23.43 2.64 -15.26
CA PRO A 486 24.83 2.97 -15.53
C PRO A 486 25.28 4.34 -15.01
N LEU A 487 24.47 5.39 -15.15
CA LEU A 487 24.85 6.71 -14.64
C LEU A 487 24.70 6.83 -13.13
N GLY A 488 23.76 6.10 -12.52
CA GLY A 488 23.68 5.98 -11.06
C GLY A 488 24.94 5.31 -10.49
N LEU A 489 25.43 4.25 -11.14
CA LEU A 489 26.69 3.59 -10.79
C LEU A 489 27.88 4.55 -10.92
N MET A 490 28.00 5.27 -12.04
CA MET A 490 29.06 6.27 -12.23
C MET A 490 28.98 7.38 -11.18
N HIS A 491 27.78 7.87 -10.87
CA HIS A 491 27.59 8.84 -9.80
C HIS A 491 28.08 8.33 -8.45
N ALA A 492 27.77 7.07 -8.09
CA ALA A 492 28.26 6.44 -6.86
C ALA A 492 29.80 6.39 -6.83
N LEU A 493 30.44 5.96 -7.92
CA LEU A 493 31.89 5.94 -8.05
C LEU A 493 32.52 7.33 -7.95
N GLY A 494 31.90 8.35 -8.52
CA GLY A 494 32.48 9.70 -8.52
C GLY A 494 32.25 10.50 -7.24
N THR A 495 31.23 10.14 -6.45
CA THR A 495 30.96 10.76 -5.14
C THR A 495 31.75 10.10 -4.02
N ILE A 496 31.87 8.78 -4.02
CA ILE A 496 32.50 8.02 -2.94
C ILE A 496 33.94 7.60 -3.28
N GLY A 497 34.25 7.42 -4.56
CA GLY A 497 35.57 7.01 -5.02
C GLY A 497 35.88 5.53 -4.77
N GLU A 498 37.18 5.22 -4.71
CA GLU A 498 37.71 3.86 -4.51
C GLU A 498 37.79 3.45 -3.03
N HIS A 499 37.25 4.26 -2.14
CA HIS A 499 37.60 4.19 -0.72
C HIS A 499 36.62 3.38 0.12
N ALA A 500 35.36 3.27 -0.30
CA ALA A 500 34.33 2.63 0.51
C ALA A 500 33.44 1.66 -0.27
N PRO A 501 32.92 0.60 0.39
CA PRO A 501 31.82 -0.18 -0.13
C PRO A 501 30.56 0.68 -0.33
N VAL A 502 29.86 0.47 -1.44
CA VAL A 502 28.64 1.22 -1.79
C VAL A 502 27.57 0.27 -2.28
N ALA A 503 26.45 0.19 -1.58
CA ALA A 503 25.25 -0.49 -2.09
C ALA A 503 24.41 0.45 -2.95
N ALA A 504 23.73 -0.14 -3.92
CA ALA A 504 22.65 0.50 -4.62
C ALA A 504 21.46 0.74 -3.68
N ARG A 505 20.54 1.61 -4.10
CA ARG A 505 19.20 1.72 -3.52
C ARG A 505 18.22 0.90 -4.34
N GLY A 506 18.23 -0.41 -4.16
CA GLY A 506 17.25 -1.30 -4.79
C GLY A 506 15.88 -1.15 -4.13
N LEU A 507 14.84 -0.81 -4.90
CA LEU A 507 13.48 -0.61 -4.42
C LEU A 507 12.57 -1.71 -4.99
N MET A 508 11.68 -2.23 -4.16
CA MET A 508 10.67 -3.21 -4.54
C MET A 508 9.30 -2.79 -3.99
N MET A 509 8.26 -2.96 -4.79
CA MET A 509 6.91 -2.65 -4.34
C MET A 509 6.46 -3.64 -3.27
N ILE A 510 5.89 -3.13 -2.17
CA ILE A 510 5.39 -4.00 -1.09
C ILE A 510 4.09 -4.68 -1.56
N PRO A 511 4.02 -6.03 -1.60
CA PRO A 511 2.79 -6.74 -1.86
C PRO A 511 1.71 -6.35 -0.84
N GLY A 512 0.48 -6.05 -1.28
CA GLY A 512 -0.58 -5.57 -0.38
C GLY A 512 -0.71 -4.05 -0.32
N ALA A 513 0.35 -3.30 -0.67
CA ALA A 513 0.36 -1.84 -0.56
C ALA A 513 -0.29 -1.12 -1.75
N MET A 514 -0.94 -1.84 -2.68
CA MET A 514 -1.61 -1.25 -3.85
C MET A 514 -0.71 -0.36 -4.73
N GLY A 515 0.61 -0.54 -4.61
CA GLY A 515 1.61 0.26 -5.30
C GLY A 515 2.01 1.57 -4.61
N THR A 516 1.54 1.84 -3.39
CA THR A 516 1.78 3.12 -2.69
C THR A 516 2.98 3.11 -1.76
N LEU A 517 3.49 1.93 -1.43
CA LEU A 517 4.69 1.75 -0.62
C LEU A 517 5.66 0.85 -1.37
N TYR A 518 6.93 1.20 -1.27
CA TYR A 518 8.05 0.38 -1.66
C TYR A 518 8.96 0.16 -0.45
N SER A 519 9.74 -0.91 -0.50
CA SER A 519 10.77 -1.25 0.48
C SER A 519 12.08 -1.52 -0.24
N PRO A 520 13.22 -1.49 0.45
CA PRO A 520 14.46 -1.92 -0.15
C PRO A 520 14.41 -3.40 -0.54
N TYR A 521 14.94 -3.76 -1.70
CA TYR A 521 15.21 -5.16 -2.03
C TYR A 521 16.29 -5.72 -1.10
N ASP A 522 16.29 -7.04 -0.87
CA ASP A 522 17.15 -7.75 0.08
C ASP A 522 17.48 -6.95 1.35
N TYR A 523 16.42 -6.39 1.93
CA TYR A 523 16.50 -5.58 3.12
C TYR A 523 17.04 -6.40 4.32
N SER A 524 17.11 -7.73 4.21
CA SER A 524 17.73 -8.61 5.21
C SER A 524 19.21 -8.31 5.42
N ALA A 525 19.91 -7.80 4.39
CA ALA A 525 21.30 -7.37 4.46
C ALA A 525 21.50 -6.00 5.16
N PHE A 526 20.42 -5.23 5.40
CA PHE A 526 20.53 -3.87 5.92
C PHE A 526 20.84 -3.83 7.41
N ARG A 527 21.87 -3.07 7.80
CA ARG A 527 22.19 -2.74 9.20
C ARG A 527 22.54 -1.25 9.30
N PRO A 528 21.80 -0.44 10.08
CA PRO A 528 22.12 0.97 10.23
C PRO A 528 23.34 1.16 11.14
N VAL A 529 24.00 2.32 11.02
CA VAL A 529 24.94 2.78 12.05
C VAL A 529 24.15 3.07 13.32
N VAL A 530 24.57 2.49 14.45
CA VAL A 530 23.87 2.70 15.72
C VAL A 530 24.33 4.00 16.36
N ASN A 531 23.38 4.89 16.66
CA ASN A 531 23.61 6.16 17.36
C ASN A 531 22.54 6.37 18.45
N ASP A 532 22.62 7.48 19.18
CA ASP A 532 21.70 7.76 20.30
C ASP A 532 20.23 7.89 19.88
N ASP A 533 19.97 8.38 18.65
CA ASP A 533 18.61 8.52 18.13
C ASP A 533 17.93 7.19 17.87
N ASN A 534 18.72 6.17 17.51
CA ASN A 534 18.22 4.98 16.85
C ASN A 534 18.49 3.67 17.64
N ARG A 535 19.31 3.74 18.69
CA ARG A 535 19.67 2.59 19.54
C ARG A 535 18.48 1.84 20.12
N TYR A 536 17.42 2.54 20.50
CA TYR A 536 16.22 1.91 21.07
C TYR A 536 15.45 1.16 19.99
N LEU A 537 15.35 1.74 18.80
CA LEU A 537 14.70 1.10 17.67
C LEU A 537 15.45 -0.15 17.23
N ARG A 538 16.80 -0.11 17.25
CA ARG A 538 17.63 -1.29 17.03
C ARG A 538 17.35 -2.37 18.08
N SER A 539 17.33 -2.01 19.36
CA SER A 539 17.02 -2.95 20.44
C SER A 539 15.63 -3.59 20.29
N TRP A 540 14.61 -2.84 19.82
CA TRP A 540 13.29 -3.40 19.54
C TRP A 540 13.26 -4.33 18.34
N HIS A 541 14.06 -4.03 17.32
CA HIS A 541 14.26 -4.94 16.20
C HIS A 541 14.93 -6.25 16.67
N ASP A 542 15.98 -6.17 17.49
CA ASP A 542 16.66 -7.36 18.04
C ASP A 542 15.69 -8.21 18.86
N TRP A 543 14.90 -7.58 19.75
CA TRP A 543 13.83 -8.25 20.50
C TRP A 543 12.80 -8.93 19.59
N PHE A 544 12.37 -8.26 18.51
CA PHE A 544 11.43 -8.82 17.55
C PHE A 544 12.01 -10.07 16.85
N CYS A 545 13.30 -10.04 16.55
CA CYS A 545 14.02 -11.16 15.96
C CYS A 545 14.16 -12.35 16.92
N GLU A 546 14.32 -12.10 18.22
CA GLU A 546 14.35 -13.12 19.27
C GLU A 546 13.00 -13.81 19.52
N LEU A 547 11.89 -13.34 18.93
CA LEU A 547 10.61 -14.04 18.96
C LEU A 547 10.63 -15.38 18.21
N ALA A 548 11.61 -15.56 17.32
CA ALA A 548 11.92 -16.84 16.68
C ALA A 548 13.16 -17.46 17.37
N PRO A 549 13.16 -18.77 17.67
CA PRO A 549 14.31 -19.41 18.31
C PRO A 549 15.54 -19.36 17.40
N ALA A 550 16.73 -19.40 18.00
CA ALA A 550 17.99 -19.44 17.26
C ALA A 550 18.02 -20.63 16.29
N GLY A 551 18.53 -20.40 15.07
CA GLY A 551 18.57 -21.40 14.02
C GLY A 551 17.24 -21.65 13.31
N SER A 552 16.13 -21.06 13.79
CA SER A 552 14.86 -21.09 13.07
C SER A 552 14.97 -20.30 11.78
N ARG A 553 14.44 -20.87 10.69
CA ARG A 553 14.31 -20.21 9.39
C ARG A 553 13.59 -18.86 9.47
N TRP A 554 12.70 -18.72 10.45
CA TRP A 554 11.98 -17.46 10.71
C TRP A 554 12.88 -16.35 11.23
N ARG A 555 14.05 -16.67 11.78
CA ARG A 555 15.05 -15.68 12.20
C ARG A 555 15.66 -14.95 11.01
N ASN A 556 15.79 -15.57 9.85
CA ASN A 556 16.15 -14.85 8.62
C ASN A 556 15.03 -13.89 8.17
N ASN A 557 13.78 -14.36 8.23
CA ASN A 557 12.61 -13.55 7.86
C ASN A 557 12.33 -12.42 8.86
N CYS A 558 12.84 -12.50 10.09
CA CYS A 558 12.59 -11.51 11.14
C CYS A 558 13.02 -10.13 10.69
N ASP A 559 14.13 -10.06 9.96
CA ASP A 559 14.57 -8.84 9.32
C ASP A 559 13.38 -8.36 8.50
N VAL A 560 13.02 -9.03 7.40
CA VAL A 560 12.03 -8.54 6.41
C VAL A 560 10.67 -8.20 7.04
N MET A 561 10.32 -8.90 8.12
CA MET A 561 9.07 -8.71 8.84
C MET A 561 9.14 -7.59 9.87
N SER A 562 10.32 -7.21 10.36
CA SER A 562 10.47 -6.24 11.43
C SER A 562 9.98 -4.85 10.99
N PRO A 563 8.93 -4.30 11.63
CA PRO A 563 8.44 -2.97 11.31
C PRO A 563 9.45 -1.89 11.77
N PHE A 564 10.29 -2.23 12.74
CA PHE A 564 11.31 -1.36 13.30
C PHE A 564 12.49 -1.16 12.35
N ASN A 565 12.98 -2.23 11.74
CA ASN A 565 14.07 -2.10 10.77
C ASN A 565 13.55 -1.56 9.43
N MET A 566 12.30 -1.83 9.04
CA MET A 566 11.65 -1.11 7.92
C MET A 566 11.55 0.40 8.17
N LEU A 567 11.14 0.81 9.38
CA LEU A 567 11.11 2.20 9.81
C LEU A 567 12.49 2.86 9.65
N HIS A 568 13.56 2.21 10.10
CA HIS A 568 14.91 2.73 9.92
C HIS A 568 15.23 3.02 8.46
N VAL A 569 15.04 2.04 7.57
CA VAL A 569 15.45 2.25 6.18
C VAL A 569 14.64 3.35 5.55
N LEU A 570 13.31 3.36 5.74
CA LEU A 570 12.45 4.39 5.15
C LEU A 570 12.76 5.78 5.69
N ALA A 571 13.15 5.91 6.96
CA ALA A 571 13.56 7.19 7.53
C ALA A 571 14.88 7.66 6.90
N MET A 572 15.88 6.79 6.77
CA MET A 572 17.15 7.12 6.09
C MET A 572 16.93 7.49 4.61
N ASP A 573 16.11 6.71 3.90
CA ASP A 573 15.77 6.93 2.49
C ASP A 573 14.97 8.21 2.23
N THR A 574 14.33 8.77 3.27
CA THR A 574 13.59 10.04 3.21
C THR A 574 14.48 11.20 3.61
N GLU A 575 15.39 10.99 4.56
CA GLU A 575 16.35 12.01 4.96
C GLU A 575 17.42 12.23 3.88
N TYR A 576 17.98 11.15 3.32
CA TYR A 576 19.09 11.19 2.39
C TYR A 576 18.62 10.85 0.98
N VAL A 577 17.96 11.81 0.31
CA VAL A 577 17.43 11.59 -1.05
C VAL A 577 18.49 11.76 -2.13
N SER A 578 19.45 12.66 -1.91
CA SER A 578 20.46 13.05 -2.89
C SER A 578 21.89 12.64 -2.52
N ALA A 579 22.19 12.52 -1.21
CA ALA A 579 23.52 12.23 -0.70
C ALA A 579 23.67 10.77 -0.24
N PRO A 580 24.83 10.13 -0.44
CA PRO A 580 25.11 8.84 0.17
C PRO A 580 25.00 8.88 1.69
N TYR A 581 24.50 7.81 2.29
CA TYR A 581 24.35 7.72 3.74
C TYR A 581 25.01 6.48 4.33
N PRO A 582 25.57 6.58 5.55
CA PRO A 582 26.37 5.52 6.13
C PRO A 582 25.51 4.39 6.68
N VAL A 583 25.99 3.16 6.51
CA VAL A 583 25.42 1.92 7.04
C VAL A 583 26.55 0.98 7.50
N VAL A 584 26.20 0.04 8.37
CA VAL A 584 27.10 -1.06 8.74
C VAL A 584 27.09 -2.14 7.66
N SER A 585 25.94 -2.37 7.04
CA SER A 585 25.81 -3.34 5.95
C SER A 585 24.59 -3.00 5.10
N ALA A 586 24.71 -3.22 3.80
CA ALA A 586 23.60 -3.23 2.85
C ALA A 586 23.96 -4.08 1.63
N PHE A 587 22.95 -4.46 0.84
CA PHE A 587 23.17 -5.11 -0.45
C PHE A 587 22.21 -4.58 -1.50
N HIS A 588 20.90 -4.66 -1.22
CA HIS A 588 19.85 -4.09 -2.08
C HIS A 588 19.95 -4.48 -3.56
N GLY A 589 20.51 -5.65 -3.85
CA GLY A 589 20.59 -6.25 -5.17
C GLY A 589 21.88 -5.96 -5.93
N ALA A 590 22.62 -4.91 -5.57
CA ALA A 590 23.96 -4.68 -6.09
C ALA A 590 24.82 -3.87 -5.11
N THR A 591 26.06 -4.30 -4.90
CA THR A 591 27.06 -3.57 -4.10
C THR A 591 28.40 -3.51 -4.83
N LEU A 592 29.00 -2.34 -4.85
CA LEU A 592 30.39 -2.08 -5.24
C LEU A 592 31.31 -2.19 -4.02
N TYR A 593 32.44 -2.87 -4.20
CA TYR A 593 33.47 -3.03 -3.17
C TYR A 593 34.85 -2.63 -3.73
N PRO A 594 35.67 -1.88 -2.98
CA PRO A 594 37.08 -1.67 -3.34
C PRO A 594 37.83 -3.01 -3.41
N PHE A 595 38.30 -3.38 -4.61
CA PHE A 595 38.87 -4.71 -4.83
C PHE A 595 40.19 -4.91 -4.09
N LYS A 596 41.02 -3.87 -3.99
CA LYS A 596 42.26 -3.89 -3.20
C LYS A 596 41.98 -4.20 -1.72
N GLN A 597 40.95 -3.56 -1.13
CA GLN A 597 40.55 -3.81 0.26
C GLN A 597 40.03 -5.24 0.47
N ILE A 598 39.32 -5.82 -0.51
CA ILE A 598 38.90 -7.24 -0.44
C ILE A 598 40.11 -8.17 -0.41
N VAL A 599 41.10 -7.95 -1.28
CA VAL A 599 42.30 -8.79 -1.36
C VAL A 599 43.08 -8.73 -0.03
N GLU A 600 43.25 -7.54 0.53
CA GLU A 600 44.07 -7.34 1.72
C GLU A 600 43.37 -7.75 3.02
N THR A 601 42.06 -7.50 3.16
CA THR A 601 41.32 -7.87 4.38
C THR A 601 40.77 -9.30 4.33
N SER A 602 40.74 -9.92 3.14
CA SER A 602 40.21 -11.28 2.90
C SER A 602 38.89 -11.55 3.65
N PRO A 603 37.87 -10.69 3.47
CA PRO A 603 36.59 -10.84 4.16
C PRO A 603 35.90 -12.11 3.68
N LEU A 604 35.07 -12.73 4.52
CA LEU A 604 34.30 -13.92 4.16
C LEU A 604 32.81 -13.64 4.30
N TYR A 605 32.01 -14.19 3.39
CA TYR A 605 30.58 -14.31 3.56
C TYR A 605 30.28 -15.34 4.64
N ASP A 606 29.39 -15.02 5.57
CA ASP A 606 28.98 -15.91 6.65
C ASP A 606 27.51 -15.68 7.02
N ASP A 607 26.81 -16.78 7.34
CA ASP A 607 25.39 -16.80 7.67
C ASP A 607 25.11 -16.65 9.18
N GLY A 608 26.10 -16.17 9.95
CA GLY A 608 26.04 -15.95 11.39
C GLY A 608 26.07 -17.24 12.21
N ASP A 609 26.22 -17.09 13.54
CA ASP A 609 26.38 -18.22 14.47
C ASP A 609 25.22 -19.24 14.45
N ASP A 610 24.06 -18.83 13.97
CA ASP A 610 22.87 -19.67 13.89
C ASP A 610 22.47 -20.06 12.45
N GLY A 611 23.26 -19.65 11.45
CA GLY A 611 23.06 -19.99 10.04
C GLY A 611 21.85 -19.32 9.37
N GLN A 612 21.31 -18.25 9.96
CA GLN A 612 20.09 -17.58 9.48
C GLN A 612 20.30 -16.11 9.10
N ARG A 613 21.49 -15.55 9.32
CA ARG A 613 21.81 -14.17 8.94
C ARG A 613 22.10 -14.08 7.43
N CYS A 614 21.70 -12.97 6.80
CA CYS A 614 22.10 -12.68 5.42
C CYS A 614 23.64 -12.64 5.31
N GLU A 615 24.18 -13.36 4.34
CA GLU A 615 25.62 -13.59 4.20
C GLU A 615 26.42 -12.31 3.91
N HIS A 616 25.75 -11.32 3.34
CA HIS A 616 26.31 -10.01 3.06
C HIS A 616 26.69 -9.25 4.33
N ILE A 617 25.99 -9.47 5.46
CA ILE A 617 26.28 -8.76 6.71
C ILE A 617 27.66 -9.13 7.23
N GLY A 618 27.95 -10.43 7.26
CA GLY A 618 29.25 -10.96 7.66
C GLY A 618 30.39 -10.39 6.83
N PHE A 619 30.24 -10.45 5.51
CA PHE A 619 31.20 -9.93 4.55
C PHE A 619 31.45 -8.42 4.74
N ASN A 620 30.37 -7.63 4.81
CA ASN A 620 30.46 -6.17 4.94
C ASN A 620 31.15 -5.76 6.24
N MET A 621 30.73 -6.35 7.36
CA MET A 621 31.33 -6.09 8.67
C MET A 621 32.82 -6.44 8.68
N ALA A 622 33.19 -7.61 8.13
CA ALA A 622 34.57 -8.04 8.03
C ALA A 622 35.42 -7.10 7.15
N LEU A 623 34.88 -6.62 6.03
CA LEU A 623 35.57 -5.73 5.12
C LEU A 623 35.89 -4.36 5.77
N THR A 624 34.97 -3.86 6.60
CA THR A 624 35.09 -2.55 7.27
C THR A 624 35.72 -2.60 8.66
N ASP A 625 36.10 -3.79 9.15
CA ASP A 625 36.69 -3.99 10.48
C ASP A 625 38.16 -3.57 10.50
N GLU A 626 38.43 -2.38 11.06
CA GLU A 626 39.77 -1.78 11.17
C GLU A 626 40.83 -2.69 11.81
N THR A 627 40.43 -3.72 12.56
CA THR A 627 41.36 -4.66 13.17
C THR A 627 41.96 -5.67 12.18
N ARG A 628 41.42 -5.74 10.95
CA ARG A 628 41.83 -6.69 9.92
C ARG A 628 42.93 -6.20 8.98
N TRP A 629 43.38 -4.96 9.12
CA TRP A 629 44.51 -4.44 8.33
C TRP A 629 45.42 -3.54 9.16
N GLU A 630 46.69 -3.50 8.77
CA GLU A 630 47.65 -2.55 9.34
C GLU A 630 47.49 -1.20 8.63
N LYS A 631 47.31 -0.12 9.40
CA LYS A 631 47.24 1.25 8.86
C LYS A 631 48.60 1.69 8.34
N ASN A 632 48.73 1.80 7.02
CA ASN A 632 49.91 2.29 6.32
C ASN A 632 49.47 3.25 5.19
N ALA A 633 50.41 3.79 4.40
CA ALA A 633 50.06 4.74 3.34
C ALA A 633 49.09 4.18 2.28
N ASP A 634 49.11 2.86 2.06
CA ASP A 634 48.27 2.15 1.09
C ASP A 634 46.86 1.84 1.62
N THR A 635 46.69 1.70 2.95
CA THR A 635 45.45 1.28 3.63
C THR A 635 44.84 2.39 4.50
N ALA A 636 45.51 3.55 4.63
CA ALA A 636 45.04 4.68 5.43
C ALA A 636 43.68 5.21 4.99
N ASN A 637 43.33 4.99 3.71
CA ASN A 637 42.07 5.43 3.10
C ASN A 637 41.03 4.30 2.98
N TYR A 638 41.26 3.13 3.57
CA TYR A 638 40.24 2.08 3.60
C TYR A 638 39.07 2.52 4.45
N ALA A 639 37.88 2.40 3.89
CA ALA A 639 36.69 2.75 4.63
C ALA A 639 36.45 1.77 5.75
N THR A 640 36.06 2.36 6.86
CA THR A 640 35.65 1.71 8.09
C THR A 640 34.13 1.65 8.16
N GLN A 641 33.48 1.94 7.03
CA GLN A 641 32.05 2.09 6.88
C GLN A 641 31.61 1.84 5.44
N MET A 642 30.38 1.40 5.28
CA MET A 642 29.72 1.21 3.99
C MET A 642 28.68 2.33 3.78
N TYR A 643 28.36 2.62 2.51
CA TYR A 643 27.34 3.59 2.15
C TYR A 643 26.23 2.97 1.29
N ILE A 644 25.05 3.57 1.33
CA ILE A 644 24.04 3.41 0.28
C ILE A 644 24.05 4.68 -0.56
N SER A 645 24.02 4.55 -1.89
CA SER A 645 23.92 5.68 -2.82
C SER A 645 22.48 5.85 -3.30
N PRO A 646 21.73 6.87 -2.84
CA PRO A 646 20.35 7.11 -3.29
C PRO A 646 20.23 7.38 -4.78
N LYS A 647 21.27 7.95 -5.39
CA LYS A 647 21.33 8.22 -6.84
C LYS A 647 21.64 6.98 -7.67
N TRP A 648 22.17 5.92 -7.07
CA TRP A 648 22.27 4.60 -7.69
C TRP A 648 21.07 3.73 -7.31
N THR A 649 19.89 4.10 -7.81
CA THR A 649 18.64 3.39 -7.51
C THR A 649 18.34 2.32 -8.54
N LEU A 650 17.86 1.15 -8.09
CA LEU A 650 17.39 0.06 -8.95
C LEU A 650 15.90 -0.16 -8.68
N HIS A 651 15.04 -0.03 -9.69
CA HIS A 651 13.62 -0.31 -9.54
C HIS A 651 13.29 -1.75 -9.98
N LEU A 652 12.88 -2.59 -9.03
CA LEU A 652 12.44 -3.96 -9.33
C LEU A 652 11.10 -3.93 -10.07
N ASP A 653 10.96 -4.77 -11.10
CA ASP A 653 9.68 -4.95 -11.80
C ASP A 653 8.69 -5.67 -10.87
N PRO A 654 7.46 -5.13 -10.65
CA PRO A 654 6.44 -5.82 -9.86
C PRO A 654 6.01 -7.19 -10.38
N THR A 655 6.34 -7.54 -11.63
CA THR A 655 6.17 -8.89 -12.20
C THR A 655 7.27 -9.86 -11.79
N ARG A 656 8.39 -9.35 -11.26
CA ARG A 656 9.57 -10.10 -10.79
C ARG A 656 10.01 -9.57 -9.41
N PRO A 657 9.14 -9.64 -8.38
CA PRO A 657 9.53 -9.19 -7.05
C PRO A 657 10.61 -10.13 -6.48
N GLY A 658 11.38 -9.61 -5.52
CA GLY A 658 12.38 -10.38 -4.81
C GLY A 658 11.81 -11.58 -4.05
N GLY A 659 12.59 -12.66 -3.95
CA GLY A 659 12.24 -13.85 -3.19
C GLY A 659 11.34 -14.84 -3.94
N PRO A 660 10.78 -15.86 -3.25
CA PRO A 660 9.97 -16.87 -3.91
C PRO A 660 8.63 -16.27 -4.37
N THR A 661 8.20 -16.62 -5.58
CA THR A 661 6.92 -16.23 -6.16
C THR A 661 6.14 -17.46 -6.65
N GLY A 662 4.92 -17.27 -7.15
CA GLY A 662 4.19 -18.36 -7.80
C GLY A 662 3.77 -19.46 -6.84
N TRP A 663 3.76 -20.69 -7.37
CA TRP A 663 3.46 -21.89 -6.60
C TRP A 663 4.50 -22.22 -5.54
N ARG A 664 5.76 -21.79 -5.73
CA ARG A 664 6.82 -21.96 -4.74
C ARG A 664 6.53 -21.14 -3.48
N PHE A 665 6.12 -19.87 -3.66
CA PHE A 665 5.66 -19.04 -2.53
C PHE A 665 4.43 -19.65 -1.83
N PHE A 666 3.43 -20.08 -2.61
CA PHE A 666 2.24 -20.72 -2.03
C PHE A 666 2.60 -21.96 -1.20
N SER A 667 3.48 -22.82 -1.73
CA SER A 667 3.98 -24.01 -1.03
C SER A 667 4.71 -23.64 0.27
N LEU A 668 5.56 -22.61 0.23
CA LEU A 668 6.27 -22.10 1.41
C LEU A 668 5.29 -21.68 2.50
N VAL A 669 4.28 -20.86 2.17
CA VAL A 669 3.26 -20.40 3.13
C VAL A 669 2.48 -21.56 3.72
N MET A 670 2.07 -22.53 2.89
CA MET A 670 1.30 -23.69 3.32
C MET A 670 2.09 -24.67 4.20
N THR A 671 3.40 -24.77 4.00
CA THR A 671 4.26 -25.72 4.72
C THR A 671 4.84 -25.14 6.00
N GLN A 672 5.17 -23.84 6.01
CA GLN A 672 5.78 -23.18 7.17
C GLN A 672 4.76 -22.60 8.15
N GLY A 673 3.51 -22.41 7.71
CA GLY A 673 2.44 -21.89 8.55
C GLY A 673 2.63 -20.42 8.94
N VAL A 674 1.83 -19.97 9.91
CA VAL A 674 1.87 -18.60 10.45
C VAL A 674 2.59 -18.66 11.81
N ASN A 675 3.77 -18.07 11.91
CA ASN A 675 4.54 -18.04 13.16
C ASN A 675 4.16 -16.86 14.08
N SER A 676 4.80 -16.79 15.24
CA SER A 676 4.62 -15.70 16.23
C SER A 676 4.89 -14.31 15.65
N GLN A 677 5.94 -14.14 14.84
CA GLN A 677 6.27 -12.87 14.20
C GLN A 677 5.20 -12.41 13.20
N CYS A 678 4.65 -13.32 12.40
CA CYS A 678 3.50 -13.07 11.53
C CYS A 678 2.28 -12.62 12.33
N LEU A 679 1.99 -13.26 13.47
CA LEU A 679 0.88 -12.89 14.34
C LEU A 679 1.08 -11.51 14.98
N VAL A 680 2.29 -11.20 15.45
CA VAL A 680 2.63 -9.87 15.98
C VAL A 680 2.46 -8.82 14.90
N MET A 681 2.97 -9.07 13.70
CA MET A 681 2.81 -8.14 12.57
C MET A 681 1.36 -7.92 12.19
N PHE A 682 0.57 -8.98 12.06
CA PHE A 682 -0.86 -8.88 11.81
C PHE A 682 -1.57 -8.08 12.91
N SER A 683 -1.21 -8.32 14.17
CA SER A 683 -1.81 -7.63 15.32
C SER A 683 -1.47 -6.14 15.32
N ILE A 684 -0.22 -5.77 15.03
CA ILE A 684 0.23 -4.37 14.91
C ILE A 684 -0.53 -3.67 13.78
N VAL A 685 -0.57 -4.26 12.59
CA VAL A 685 -1.28 -3.66 11.44
C VAL A 685 -2.77 -3.53 11.71
N CYS A 686 -3.40 -4.55 12.29
CA CYS A 686 -4.81 -4.54 12.67
C CYS A 686 -5.10 -3.45 13.72
N PHE A 687 -4.24 -3.33 14.74
CA PHE A 687 -4.34 -2.30 15.77
C PHE A 687 -4.26 -0.89 15.18
N TRP A 688 -3.29 -0.62 14.31
CA TRP A 688 -3.17 0.69 13.67
C TRP A 688 -4.31 1.01 12.72
N ASN A 689 -4.78 0.04 11.94
CA ASN A 689 -6.00 0.18 11.14
C ASN A 689 -7.21 0.51 12.02
N PHE A 690 -7.29 -0.06 13.22
CA PHE A 690 -8.33 0.25 14.18
C PHE A 690 -8.21 1.68 14.73
N VAL A 691 -7.01 2.10 15.14
CA VAL A 691 -6.75 3.47 15.62
C VAL A 691 -7.08 4.50 14.54
N ILE A 692 -6.63 4.27 13.30
CA ILE A 692 -6.91 5.15 12.16
C ILE A 692 -8.41 5.18 11.86
N SER A 693 -9.08 4.03 11.85
CA SER A 693 -10.53 3.95 11.65
C SER A 693 -11.29 4.71 12.74
N ALA A 694 -10.88 4.56 14.00
CA ALA A 694 -11.48 5.27 15.13
C ALA A 694 -11.23 6.78 15.02
N GLY A 695 -10.02 7.21 14.67
CA GLY A 695 -9.67 8.61 14.44
C GLY A 695 -10.50 9.23 13.32
N ALA A 696 -10.61 8.55 12.18
CA ALA A 696 -11.48 8.98 11.07
C ALA A 696 -12.95 9.08 11.50
N ALA A 697 -13.44 8.09 12.25
CA ALA A 697 -14.81 8.09 12.78
C ALA A 697 -15.10 9.27 13.70
N LEU A 698 -14.19 9.54 14.64
CA LEU A 698 -14.30 10.67 15.56
C LEU A 698 -14.20 12.00 14.83
N THR A 699 -13.35 12.09 13.80
CA THR A 699 -13.22 13.29 12.96
C THR A 699 -14.50 13.57 12.19
N ILE A 700 -15.05 12.57 11.51
CA ILE A 700 -16.34 12.69 10.79
C ILE A 700 -17.45 13.09 11.77
N LEU A 701 -17.51 12.45 12.94
CA LEU A 701 -18.48 12.80 13.96
C LEU A 701 -18.31 14.25 14.46
N GLY A 702 -17.06 14.69 14.64
CA GLY A 702 -16.71 16.06 14.98
C GLY A 702 -17.14 17.06 13.92
N MET A 703 -16.86 16.77 12.64
CA MET A 703 -17.28 17.59 11.49
C MET A 703 -18.80 17.67 11.38
N LEU A 704 -19.52 16.56 11.57
CA LEU A 704 -20.98 16.55 11.56
C LEU A 704 -21.56 17.39 12.71
N ARG A 705 -20.99 17.29 13.91
CA ARG A 705 -21.40 18.13 15.06
C ARG A 705 -21.07 19.61 14.85
N LEU A 706 -19.92 19.90 14.25
CA LEU A 706 -19.52 21.26 13.92
C LEU A 706 -20.42 21.85 12.84
N TRP A 707 -20.75 21.06 11.81
CA TRP A 707 -21.74 21.40 10.79
C TRP A 707 -23.09 21.68 11.42
N GLU A 708 -23.59 20.79 12.30
CA GLU A 708 -24.84 20.99 13.05
C GLU A 708 -24.85 22.29 13.86
N LYS A 709 -23.72 22.63 14.50
CA LYS A 709 -23.57 23.93 15.19
C LYS A 709 -23.54 25.10 14.21
N CYS A 710 -22.80 24.97 13.10
CA CYS A 710 -22.66 25.98 12.06
C CYS A 710 -24.01 26.33 11.44
N ILE A 711 -24.79 25.33 11.03
CA ILE A 711 -26.13 25.55 10.45
C ILE A 711 -27.12 26.16 11.43
N ARG A 712 -26.87 26.03 12.75
CA ARG A 712 -27.68 26.66 13.80
C ARG A 712 -27.31 28.13 14.03
N THR A 713 -26.14 28.59 13.57
CA THR A 713 -25.73 29.99 13.71
C THR A 713 -26.63 30.93 12.91
N SER A 714 -26.81 32.17 13.40
CA SER A 714 -27.56 33.19 12.68
C SER A 714 -26.89 33.58 11.35
N LEU A 715 -25.56 33.52 11.28
CA LEU A 715 -24.79 33.82 10.07
C LEU A 715 -25.13 32.84 8.94
N PHE A 716 -25.09 31.53 9.22
CA PHE A 716 -25.43 30.53 8.21
C PHE A 716 -26.89 30.63 7.78
N LYS A 717 -27.82 30.89 8.71
CA LYS A 717 -29.24 31.10 8.37
C LYS A 717 -29.43 32.30 7.44
N LYS A 718 -28.76 33.42 7.70
CA LYS A 718 -28.78 34.61 6.82
C LYS A 718 -28.20 34.29 5.44
N TRP A 719 -27.05 33.62 5.39
CA TRP A 719 -26.45 33.17 4.13
C TRP A 719 -27.38 32.24 3.35
N ALA A 720 -28.02 31.28 4.02
CA ALA A 720 -28.93 30.33 3.39
C ALA A 720 -30.16 31.02 2.81
N VAL A 721 -30.73 32.01 3.50
CA VAL A 721 -31.81 32.87 2.95
C VAL A 721 -31.35 33.61 1.70
N VAL A 722 -30.17 34.24 1.73
CA VAL A 722 -29.60 34.95 0.56
C VAL A 722 -29.33 33.99 -0.61
N ALA A 723 -28.87 32.78 -0.32
CA ALA A 723 -28.59 31.75 -1.32
C ALA A 723 -29.84 31.01 -1.83
N GLY A 724 -31.03 31.31 -1.31
CA GLY A 724 -32.27 30.58 -1.64
C GLY A 724 -32.27 29.13 -1.17
N VAL A 725 -31.40 28.77 -0.21
CA VAL A 725 -31.28 27.42 0.34
C VAL A 725 -32.19 27.32 1.57
N ASN A 726 -33.21 26.46 1.49
CA ASN A 726 -34.04 26.17 2.65
C ASN A 726 -33.21 25.40 3.69
N VAL A 727 -33.00 26.01 4.86
CA VAL A 727 -32.18 25.46 5.95
C VAL A 727 -32.67 24.07 6.37
N ALA A 728 -33.98 23.79 6.29
CA ALA A 728 -34.55 22.48 6.59
C ALA A 728 -34.02 21.37 5.67
N ASP A 729 -33.63 21.71 4.44
CA ASP A 729 -33.13 20.77 3.44
C ASP A 729 -31.64 20.41 3.67
N VAL A 730 -30.95 21.19 4.50
CA VAL A 730 -29.51 21.02 4.81
C VAL A 730 -29.28 20.37 6.18
N ILE A 731 -30.34 20.11 6.95
CA ILE A 731 -30.26 19.45 8.27
C ILE A 731 -30.34 17.93 8.11
N PRO A 732 -29.29 17.17 8.47
CA PRO A 732 -29.35 15.71 8.44
C PRO A 732 -30.40 15.21 9.44
N GLY A 733 -31.49 14.64 8.92
CA GLY A 733 -32.54 13.98 9.71
C GLY A 733 -33.90 14.67 9.72
N GLY A 734 -33.99 15.87 9.13
CA GLY A 734 -35.19 16.70 9.25
C GLY A 734 -35.43 17.10 10.71
N LEU A 735 -35.85 18.34 10.96
CA LEU A 735 -36.29 18.72 12.30
C LEU A 735 -37.58 17.96 12.62
N GLY A 736 -37.43 16.78 13.22
CA GLY A 736 -38.52 15.96 13.70
C GLY A 736 -39.38 16.76 14.67
N GLY A 737 -40.56 17.17 14.20
CA GLY A 737 -41.71 17.50 15.04
C GLY A 737 -42.03 18.97 15.27
N THR A 738 -41.16 19.94 14.94
CA THR A 738 -41.44 21.37 15.23
C THR A 738 -40.86 22.35 14.22
N VAL A 739 -40.92 22.04 12.92
CA VAL A 739 -40.78 23.08 11.89
C VAL A 739 -42.12 23.82 11.79
N ARG A 740 -42.20 24.99 12.43
CA ARG A 740 -43.13 26.04 11.97
C ARG A 740 -42.86 26.23 10.46
N LYS A 741 -43.92 26.22 9.65
CA LYS A 741 -43.88 26.62 8.23
C LYS A 741 -42.88 27.77 8.05
N ASN A 742 -41.99 27.61 7.08
CA ASN A 742 -40.85 28.48 6.81
C ASN A 742 -41.20 29.97 6.88
N THR A 743 -40.36 30.75 7.57
CA THR A 743 -40.28 32.21 7.46
C THR A 743 -39.74 32.69 6.10
N ALA A 744 -39.32 31.78 5.22
CA ALA A 744 -38.85 32.11 3.88
C ALA A 744 -39.99 32.56 2.94
N ASP A 745 -41.22 32.06 3.15
CA ASP A 745 -42.37 32.45 2.34
C ASP A 745 -42.83 33.88 2.69
N ASP A 746 -42.70 34.29 3.95
CA ASP A 746 -43.17 35.61 4.41
C ASP A 746 -42.08 36.70 4.35
N GLU A 747 -40.82 36.41 4.69
CA GLU A 747 -39.72 37.40 4.60
C GLU A 747 -39.08 37.48 3.21
N GLY A 748 -39.10 36.40 2.42
CA GLY A 748 -38.63 36.40 1.03
C GLY A 748 -39.52 37.26 0.13
N ILE A 749 -40.84 37.21 0.36
CA ILE A 749 -41.80 38.13 -0.28
C ILE A 749 -41.57 39.57 0.19
N LEU A 750 -41.21 39.80 1.46
CA LEU A 750 -40.92 41.14 1.98
C LEU A 750 -39.64 41.75 1.40
N LEU A 751 -38.58 40.95 1.21
CA LEU A 751 -37.31 41.39 0.60
C LEU A 751 -37.43 41.57 -0.93
N LEU A 752 -38.19 40.72 -1.62
CA LEU A 752 -38.54 40.93 -3.02
C LEU A 752 -39.50 42.12 -3.21
N ALA A 753 -40.39 42.38 -2.25
CA ALA A 753 -41.25 43.57 -2.25
C ALA A 753 -40.46 44.86 -1.94
N LEU A 754 -39.46 44.82 -1.05
CA LEU A 754 -38.56 45.95 -0.78
C LEU A 754 -37.56 46.21 -1.93
N ALA A 755 -37.15 45.16 -2.66
CA ALA A 755 -36.36 45.31 -3.88
C ALA A 755 -37.19 45.80 -5.07
N ALA A 756 -38.49 45.47 -5.10
CA ALA A 756 -39.43 45.92 -6.13
C ALA A 756 -40.05 47.30 -5.83
N SER A 757 -39.92 47.84 -4.62
CA SER A 757 -40.45 49.15 -4.23
C SER A 757 -39.47 50.31 -4.42
N ASN A 758 -38.34 50.08 -5.11
CA ASN A 758 -37.29 51.09 -5.30
C ASN A 758 -37.15 51.58 -6.74
N ASP A 759 -38.13 51.27 -7.59
CA ASP A 759 -38.25 51.86 -8.93
C ASP A 759 -39.39 52.89 -8.95
N CYS A 760 -39.06 54.08 -9.47
CA CYS A 760 -39.91 55.25 -9.76
C CYS A 760 -39.96 56.31 -8.64
N ASP A 761 -39.02 57.26 -8.67
CA ASP A 761 -39.33 58.58 -9.21
C ASP A 761 -38.05 59.31 -9.67
N SER A 762 -38.05 59.59 -10.99
CA SER A 762 -37.53 60.75 -11.73
C SER A 762 -37.28 62.00 -10.87
N ASP A 763 -36.45 62.97 -11.20
CA ASP A 763 -35.54 63.34 -12.29
C ASP A 763 -34.71 64.45 -11.63
N ASP A 764 -33.42 64.58 -11.93
CA ASP A 764 -32.80 65.91 -12.04
C ASP A 764 -31.41 65.76 -12.64
N ASP A 765 -31.24 66.46 -13.76
CA ASP A 765 -30.01 66.64 -14.51
C ASP A 765 -28.97 67.38 -13.65
N GLU A 766 -27.75 66.85 -13.53
CA GLU A 766 -26.58 67.73 -13.46
C GLU A 766 -25.30 67.05 -13.98
N GLU A 767 -24.74 67.72 -14.98
CA GLU A 767 -23.50 67.49 -15.69
C GLU A 767 -22.29 67.82 -14.79
N MET A 768 -21.30 66.91 -14.65
CA MET A 768 -19.86 67.28 -14.59
C MET A 768 -18.90 66.08 -14.49
N GLY A 769 -18.05 65.95 -15.53
CA GLY A 769 -16.57 65.83 -15.46
C GLY A 769 -15.86 64.78 -14.57
N ILE A 770 -15.24 63.77 -15.23
CA ILE A 770 -13.80 63.36 -15.22
C ILE A 770 -13.06 63.31 -13.85
N PRO A 771 -12.22 62.30 -13.48
CA PRO A 771 -11.33 61.53 -14.39
C PRO A 771 -11.16 60.01 -14.15
N LEU A 772 -10.78 59.36 -15.24
CA LEU A 772 -9.91 58.18 -15.28
C LEU A 772 -8.61 58.44 -14.50
N ARG A 773 -8.34 57.62 -13.47
CA ARG A 773 -6.99 57.49 -12.90
C ARG A 773 -6.41 56.12 -13.24
N ARG A 774 -5.58 56.13 -14.29
CA ARG A 774 -4.51 55.18 -14.54
C ARG A 774 -3.30 55.58 -13.67
N ASP A 775 -2.68 54.59 -13.04
CA ASP A 775 -1.23 54.35 -12.97
C ASP A 775 -0.68 53.90 -11.60
N ALA A 776 0.03 52.77 -11.72
CA ALA A 776 1.36 52.45 -11.20
C ALA A 776 1.67 52.53 -9.69
N GLY A 777 2.26 51.44 -9.20
CA GLY A 777 2.95 51.40 -7.92
C GLY A 777 3.63 50.07 -7.65
N ALA A 778 4.69 49.76 -8.40
CA ALA A 778 5.70 48.80 -7.97
C ALA A 778 6.37 49.29 -6.67
N LYS A 779 6.60 48.39 -5.71
CA LYS A 779 7.67 48.53 -4.71
C LYS A 779 8.18 47.15 -4.30
N ASN A 780 9.49 47.00 -4.48
CA ASN A 780 10.34 45.93 -3.97
C ASN A 780 10.26 45.80 -2.45
N LEU A 781 10.15 44.57 -1.97
CA LEU A 781 11.11 43.92 -1.06
C LEU A 781 10.93 42.41 -1.14
#